data_AF-A0A927ACT3-F1
#
_entry.id   AF-A0A927ACT3-F1
#
_cell.length_a   1.000
_cell.length_b   1.000
_cell.length_c   1.000
_cell.angle_alpha   90.00
_cell.angle_beta   90.00
_cell.angle_gamma   90.00
#
_symmetry.space_group_name_H-M   'P 1'
#
loop_
_entity.id
_entity.type
_entity.pdbx_description
1 polymer ?
#
loop_
_entity_poly.entity_id
_entity_poly.type
_entity_poly.pdbx_seq_one_letter_code
_entity_poly.pdbx_strand_id
1 'polypeptide(L)'
;MIKVNWRDRILEQFTPHAARLALVADPDNLLTEEDIAQKIQTRGFETLLYEDSISFRFIYESRYRSRWQDGSLSDLIVIVPSQPSELESLPFDLLKESDRRLSFSLNELFPNLSYPVLSTLDRNLLDPLYAAILEHQPDHLNDIETQDFILCHVFRIVSESIKEDSDLLHCLLRLHYKEQRLPDLLSDRLITILCQKPQFQKFPLKAIVPNRPVFLQFLQENWNSFAQQQILRSLPDSLASELSTSYGEVVETFLPFDHKDVWAFMDNLFREGYLKPANPMSLGFPGFEPKSNDLFRIGLYIDSLANQKYRFSKLLQLINESVPNNNAHHREWFSVAYRWAELLVLWHQINMNEEPELISEFYDIQKELDTAFLNWVQERYNTLHYQSPTNPAMLHHLPLFLARHIYPQNKQKVALVLMDGLALDQWLIIRKGLAEQKPQWRFQEEAVFALIPTITSVSRQAVFAGKTPIGFANSIQANNKESSLWQQFWIDQGFKAGQVGYKAGLRDEQHLEKAEELISHPAMRILGLVVPKVDRISHSKESYTPSMHEQIRPWVQQGFLTRMLNSLLENNFQVFLTADHGNIEATGIGRPSEGAIAEYRGERVRIYSETALRAKVKERFPTAIAWDSPILPPNYLPLLAPNRSAFIEDEKIVAHGGISMEELIVPFVQIRQ
;
A
#
# COMPACT_ATOMS: atom_id res chain seq x y z
N MET A 1 31.95 -11.34 4.59
CA MET A 1 32.20 -10.13 5.40
C MET A 1 30.87 -9.70 5.98
N ILE A 2 30.75 -9.58 7.30
CA ILE A 2 29.55 -9.03 7.95
C ILE A 2 29.49 -7.56 7.52
N LYS A 3 28.50 -7.19 6.71
CA LYS A 3 28.22 -5.79 6.41
C LYS A 3 27.83 -5.14 7.74
N VAL A 4 28.65 -4.23 8.24
CA VAL A 4 28.31 -3.38 9.39
C VAL A 4 27.00 -2.67 9.04
N ASN A 5 25.97 -2.84 9.86
CA ASN A 5 24.66 -2.23 9.65
C ASN A 5 24.46 -1.12 10.70
N TRP A 6 23.85 0.01 10.33
CA TRP A 6 23.57 1.09 11.29
C TRP A 6 22.71 0.61 12.46
N ARG A 7 21.87 -0.41 12.23
CA ARG A 7 21.05 -1.06 13.26
C ARG A 7 21.88 -1.71 14.37
N ASP A 8 23.10 -2.17 14.07
CA ASP A 8 23.95 -2.83 15.06
C ASP A 8 24.30 -1.86 16.21
N ARG A 9 24.48 -0.56 15.91
CA ARG A 9 24.72 0.49 16.92
C ARG A 9 23.56 0.63 17.91
N ILE A 10 22.32 0.43 17.45
CA ILE A 10 21.12 0.47 18.30
C ILE A 10 21.00 -0.85 19.05
N LEU A 11 21.12 -1.97 18.34
CA LEU A 11 20.91 -3.30 18.89
C LEU A 11 21.94 -3.68 19.95
N GLU A 12 23.18 -3.21 19.88
CA GLU A 12 24.19 -3.41 20.93
C GLU A 12 23.73 -2.88 22.30
N GLN A 13 22.81 -1.91 22.34
CA GLN A 13 22.24 -1.39 23.57
C GLN A 13 21.12 -2.27 24.16
N PHE A 14 20.70 -3.34 23.48
CA PHE A 14 19.64 -4.24 23.94
C PHE A 14 20.21 -5.63 24.25
N THR A 15 20.77 -5.76 25.46
CA THR A 15 21.25 -7.02 26.03
C THR A 15 20.15 -7.64 26.90
N PRO A 16 19.67 -8.86 26.60
CA PRO A 16 18.62 -9.51 27.38
C PRO A 16 18.98 -9.61 28.87
N HIS A 17 17.98 -9.45 29.72
CA HIS A 17 18.04 -9.48 31.18
C HIS A 17 18.91 -8.39 31.82
N ALA A 18 19.35 -7.39 31.05
CA ALA A 18 20.11 -6.26 31.59
C ALA A 18 19.24 -5.30 32.42
N ALA A 19 17.98 -5.13 32.05
CA ALA A 19 17.00 -4.35 32.79
C ALA A 19 15.58 -4.84 32.46
N ARG A 20 14.73 -4.92 33.49
CA ARG A 20 13.32 -5.32 33.34
C ARG A 20 12.50 -4.31 32.53
N LEU A 21 12.83 -3.03 32.67
CA LEU A 21 12.21 -1.92 31.96
C LEU A 21 13.32 -1.02 31.39
N ALA A 22 13.21 -0.66 30.12
CA ALA A 22 14.02 0.35 29.47
C ALA A 22 13.11 1.44 28.88
N LEU A 23 13.44 2.71 29.13
CA LEU A 23 12.77 3.85 28.52
C LEU A 23 13.63 4.37 27.38
N VAL A 24 13.04 4.52 26.19
CA VAL A 24 13.78 4.92 24.99
C VAL A 24 13.12 6.14 24.35
N ALA A 25 13.87 7.22 24.25
CA ALA A 25 13.50 8.36 23.41
C ALA A 25 13.87 8.05 21.95
N ASP A 26 12.88 8.13 21.07
CA ASP A 26 13.02 7.82 19.65
C ASP A 26 12.31 8.90 18.81
N PRO A 27 12.85 10.13 18.74
CA PRO A 27 12.22 11.22 18.00
C PRO A 27 12.09 10.93 16.50
N ASP A 28 12.87 10.00 15.97
CA ASP A 28 12.97 9.68 14.55
C ASP A 28 12.27 8.38 14.15
N ASN A 29 11.66 7.66 15.10
CA ASN A 29 10.99 6.37 14.86
C ASN A 29 11.95 5.30 14.29
N LEU A 30 13.15 5.21 14.85
CA LEU A 30 14.18 4.23 14.50
C LEU A 30 13.90 2.86 15.11
N LEU A 31 13.40 2.79 16.34
CA LEU A 31 13.09 1.52 17.01
C LEU A 31 11.87 0.83 16.42
N THR A 32 11.04 1.59 15.73
CA THR A 32 9.86 1.06 15.06
C THR A 32 10.12 0.59 13.64
N GLU A 33 11.34 0.77 13.12
CA GLU A 33 11.76 0.18 11.84
C GLU A 33 11.69 -1.36 11.89
N GLU A 34 11.27 -1.98 10.78
CA GLU A 34 10.89 -3.40 10.74
C GLU A 34 11.96 -4.36 11.28
N ASP A 35 13.19 -4.22 10.80
CA ASP A 35 14.29 -5.12 11.14
C ASP A 35 14.75 -4.91 12.59
N ILE A 36 14.74 -3.67 13.08
CA ILE A 36 15.04 -3.38 14.49
C ILE A 36 13.96 -4.00 15.37
N ALA A 37 12.68 -3.72 15.09
CA ALA A 37 11.57 -4.25 15.86
C ALA A 37 11.59 -5.79 15.90
N GLN A 38 11.83 -6.44 14.76
CA GLN A 38 11.96 -7.90 14.68
C GLN A 38 13.14 -8.41 15.52
N LYS A 39 14.33 -7.82 15.37
CA LYS A 39 15.52 -8.27 16.11
C LYS A 39 15.41 -8.04 17.61
N ILE A 40 14.74 -6.96 18.04
CA ILE A 40 14.42 -6.70 19.44
C ILE A 40 13.50 -7.81 19.98
N GLN A 41 12.42 -8.15 19.26
CA GLN A 41 11.52 -9.23 19.65
C GLN A 41 12.21 -10.60 19.71
N THR A 42 13.04 -10.93 18.72
CA THR A 42 13.81 -12.19 18.69
C THR A 42 14.80 -12.30 19.85
N ARG A 43 15.25 -11.16 20.41
CA ARG A 43 16.07 -11.12 21.63
C ARG A 43 15.26 -11.27 22.92
N GLY A 44 13.95 -11.43 22.84
CA GLY A 44 13.06 -11.65 23.98
C GLY A 44 12.51 -10.37 24.62
N PHE A 45 12.73 -9.20 24.00
CA PHE A 45 12.15 -7.96 24.47
C PHE A 45 10.72 -7.80 23.97
N GLU A 46 9.83 -7.39 24.84
CA GLU A 46 8.51 -6.88 24.47
C GLU A 46 8.60 -5.35 24.32
N THR A 47 7.89 -4.77 23.34
CA THR A 47 7.90 -3.33 23.08
C THR A 47 6.51 -2.73 23.31
N LEU A 48 6.47 -1.51 23.85
CA LEU A 48 5.25 -0.75 24.07
C LEU A 48 5.47 0.72 23.71
N LEU A 49 4.68 1.23 22.77
CA LEU A 49 4.73 2.64 22.38
C LEU A 49 3.94 3.51 23.37
N TYR A 50 4.54 4.62 23.80
CA TYR A 50 3.90 5.63 24.64
C TYR A 50 3.30 6.73 23.75
N GLU A 51 2.06 6.55 23.30
CA GLU A 51 1.34 7.56 22.50
C GLU A 51 0.48 8.48 23.38
N ASP A 52 -0.34 7.90 24.24
CA ASP A 52 -1.16 8.61 25.20
C ASP A 52 -1.19 7.88 26.55
N SER A 53 -1.28 8.65 27.63
CA SER A 53 -1.20 8.11 28.99
C SER A 53 -2.29 7.08 29.34
N ILE A 54 -3.48 7.18 28.74
CA ILE A 54 -4.63 6.35 29.08
C ILE A 54 -4.51 4.99 28.40
N SER A 55 -4.33 4.98 27.07
CA SER A 55 -4.17 3.75 26.28
C SER A 55 -2.91 3.03 26.72
N PHE A 56 -1.80 3.75 26.90
CA PHE A 56 -0.57 3.17 27.43
C PHE A 56 -0.82 2.48 28.77
N ARG A 57 -1.49 3.17 29.71
CA ARG A 57 -1.70 2.62 31.05
C ARG A 57 -2.57 1.36 31.03
N PHE A 58 -3.61 1.34 30.20
CA PHE A 58 -4.46 0.16 30.04
C PHE A 58 -3.65 -1.06 29.56
N ILE A 59 -2.83 -0.89 28.53
CA ILE A 59 -2.02 -1.98 27.97
C ILE A 59 -0.94 -2.41 28.98
N TYR A 60 -0.23 -1.45 29.57
CA TYR A 60 0.80 -1.68 30.57
C TYR A 60 0.28 -2.50 31.76
N GLU A 61 -0.87 -2.11 32.33
CA GLU A 61 -1.47 -2.78 33.48
C GLU A 61 -2.02 -4.16 33.13
N SER A 62 -2.75 -4.26 32.01
CA SER A 62 -3.41 -5.51 31.63
C SER A 62 -2.42 -6.61 31.22
N ARG A 63 -1.30 -6.24 30.58
CA ARG A 63 -0.38 -7.21 29.98
C ARG A 63 0.97 -7.34 30.66
N TYR A 64 1.50 -6.27 31.25
CA TYR A 64 2.89 -6.29 31.71
C TYR A 64 2.96 -6.32 33.22
N ARG A 65 2.34 -5.34 33.90
CA ARG A 65 2.41 -5.22 35.35
C ARG A 65 1.86 -6.45 36.07
N SER A 66 0.74 -7.00 35.61
CA SER A 66 0.14 -8.22 36.16
C SER A 66 1.10 -9.42 36.07
N ARG A 67 1.62 -9.72 34.87
CA ARG A 67 2.62 -10.79 34.64
C ARG A 67 3.88 -10.58 35.49
N TRP A 68 4.27 -9.34 35.68
CA TRP A 68 5.43 -8.98 36.50
C TRP A 68 5.23 -9.23 37.99
N GLN A 69 4.01 -9.07 38.49
CA GLN A 69 3.67 -9.43 39.88
C GLN A 69 3.66 -10.95 40.07
N ASP A 70 3.30 -11.70 39.03
CA ASP A 70 3.26 -13.17 39.03
C ASP A 70 4.64 -13.83 38.77
N GLY A 71 5.71 -13.04 38.67
CA GLY A 71 7.09 -13.53 38.54
C GLY A 71 7.61 -13.71 37.11
N SER A 72 6.90 -13.23 36.09
CA SER A 72 7.37 -13.25 34.69
C SER A 72 8.58 -12.31 34.47
N LEU A 73 9.58 -12.81 33.74
CA LEU A 73 10.83 -12.13 33.36
C LEU A 73 10.80 -11.60 31.92
N SER A 74 9.73 -10.91 31.52
CA SER A 74 9.73 -10.21 30.22
C SER A 74 10.38 -8.84 30.37
N ASP A 75 11.42 -8.59 29.58
CA ASP A 75 12.05 -7.29 29.48
C ASP A 75 11.21 -6.39 28.58
N LEU A 76 10.75 -5.26 29.12
CA LEU A 76 9.90 -4.32 28.41
C LEU A 76 10.70 -3.09 27.96
N ILE A 77 10.54 -2.72 26.69
CA ILE A 77 11.03 -1.45 26.15
C ILE A 77 9.82 -0.54 25.94
N VAL A 78 9.80 0.60 26.64
CA VAL A 78 8.83 1.67 26.40
C VAL A 78 9.46 2.69 25.46
N ILE A 79 8.89 2.78 24.25
CA ILE A 79 9.33 3.70 23.21
C ILE A 79 8.53 4.98 23.34
N VAL A 80 9.21 6.12 23.42
CA VAL A 80 8.60 7.44 23.48
C VAL A 80 9.01 8.21 22.22
N PRO A 81 8.05 8.55 21.33
CA PRO A 81 8.35 9.19 20.05
C PRO A 81 8.63 10.69 20.23
N SER A 82 9.59 11.02 21.08
CA SER A 82 9.87 12.38 21.54
C SER A 82 11.35 12.60 21.79
N GLN A 83 11.72 13.85 22.07
CA GLN A 83 13.09 14.19 22.44
C GLN A 83 13.46 13.59 23.81
N PRO A 84 14.76 13.34 24.09
CA PRO A 84 15.21 12.74 25.35
C PRO A 84 14.78 13.51 26.60
N SER A 85 14.68 14.84 26.51
CA SER A 85 14.21 15.70 27.59
C SER A 85 12.78 15.39 28.05
N GLU A 86 11.96 14.80 27.18
CA GLU A 86 10.56 14.48 27.49
C GLU A 86 10.40 13.16 28.24
N LEU A 87 11.44 12.32 28.32
CA LEU A 87 11.40 11.11 29.14
C LEU A 87 11.09 11.44 30.60
N GLU A 88 11.60 12.56 31.13
CA GLU A 88 11.35 13.00 32.51
C GLU A 88 9.88 13.40 32.77
N SER A 89 9.06 13.54 31.73
CA SER A 89 7.63 13.83 31.85
C SER A 89 6.76 12.57 32.03
N LEU A 90 7.36 11.38 31.90
CA LEU A 90 6.65 10.12 32.07
C LEU A 90 6.15 9.93 33.51
N PRO A 91 5.11 9.11 33.72
CA PRO A 91 4.65 8.73 35.06
C PRO A 91 5.79 8.27 35.97
N PHE A 92 5.78 8.78 37.21
CA PHE A 92 6.87 8.55 38.17
C PHE A 92 7.17 7.07 38.44
N ASP A 93 6.17 6.19 38.36
CA ASP A 93 6.39 4.77 38.55
C ASP A 93 7.24 4.15 37.44
N LEU A 94 7.08 4.57 36.18
CA LEU A 94 7.98 4.15 35.09
C LEU A 94 9.41 4.66 35.30
N LEU A 95 9.55 5.93 35.70
CA LEU A 95 10.84 6.57 35.96
C LEU A 95 11.60 5.91 37.12
N LYS A 96 10.87 5.43 38.12
CA LYS A 96 11.39 4.73 39.29
C LYS A 96 11.77 3.27 39.00
N GLU A 97 10.97 2.58 38.17
CA GLU A 97 11.22 1.19 37.80
C GLU A 97 12.33 1.04 36.75
N SER A 98 12.65 2.11 36.01
CA SER A 98 13.65 2.08 34.93
C SER A 98 14.91 2.88 35.24
N ASP A 99 15.99 2.17 35.57
CA ASP A 99 17.35 2.74 35.64
C ASP A 99 18.02 2.87 34.26
N ARG A 100 17.42 2.29 33.21
CA ARG A 100 17.96 2.30 31.83
C ARG A 100 17.17 3.27 30.95
N ARG A 101 17.77 4.43 30.66
CA ARG A 101 17.22 5.46 29.76
C ARG A 101 18.13 5.59 28.54
N LEU A 102 17.58 5.41 27.36
CA LEU A 102 18.31 5.45 26.08
C LEU A 102 17.70 6.50 25.16
N SER A 103 18.49 6.97 24.20
CA SER A 103 18.06 7.87 23.13
C SER A 103 18.67 7.39 21.82
N PHE A 104 17.89 7.43 20.75
CA PHE A 104 18.38 7.20 19.40
C PHE A 104 17.80 8.22 18.44
N SER A 105 18.68 8.92 17.72
CA SER A 105 18.28 9.89 16.70
C SER A 105 19.07 9.73 15.41
N LEU A 106 18.54 10.25 14.31
CA LEU A 106 19.24 10.32 13.03
C LEU A 106 20.53 11.12 13.13
N ASN A 107 20.54 12.18 13.93
CA ASN A 107 21.71 13.03 14.13
C ASN A 107 22.86 12.25 14.81
N GLU A 108 22.55 11.35 15.76
CA GLU A 108 23.54 10.47 16.38
C GLU A 108 24.04 9.37 15.43
N LEU A 109 23.15 8.84 14.58
CA LEU A 109 23.51 7.80 13.61
C LEU A 109 24.35 8.36 12.44
N PHE A 110 24.03 9.57 11.99
CA PHE A 110 24.57 10.21 10.78
C PHE A 110 25.09 11.63 11.06
N PRO A 111 26.12 11.79 11.92
CA PRO A 111 26.55 13.10 12.44
C PRO A 111 27.17 14.04 11.38
N ASN A 112 27.55 13.50 10.23
CA ASN A 112 28.18 14.27 9.15
C ASN A 112 27.17 14.85 8.15
N LEU A 113 25.87 14.55 8.30
CA LEU A 113 24.82 14.98 7.39
C LEU A 113 23.84 15.93 8.09
N SER A 114 23.21 16.81 7.32
CA SER A 114 22.23 17.76 7.83
C SER A 114 20.95 17.07 8.33
N TYR A 115 20.64 17.22 9.62
CA TYR A 115 19.42 16.68 10.25
C TYR A 115 18.12 17.16 9.58
N PRO A 116 17.93 18.46 9.24
CA PRO A 116 16.78 18.91 8.46
C PRO A 116 16.52 18.08 7.21
N VAL A 117 17.57 17.71 6.46
CA VAL A 117 17.43 16.86 5.27
C VAL A 117 17.13 15.41 5.65
N LEU A 118 17.89 14.84 6.60
CA LEU A 118 17.70 13.47 7.07
C LEU A 118 16.29 13.18 7.60
N SER A 119 15.73 14.12 8.35
CA SER A 119 14.41 13.98 8.96
C SER A 119 13.29 13.79 7.92
N THR A 120 13.51 14.24 6.67
CA THR A 120 12.57 14.07 5.56
C THR A 120 12.66 12.73 4.83
N LEU A 121 13.70 11.92 5.10
CA LEU A 121 13.91 10.66 4.41
C LEU A 121 13.00 9.55 4.97
N ASP A 122 12.43 8.75 4.07
CA ASP A 122 11.83 7.48 4.43
C ASP A 122 12.88 6.57 5.08
N ARG A 123 12.48 5.80 6.10
CA ARG A 123 13.42 4.97 6.89
C ARG A 123 14.02 3.82 6.08
N ASN A 124 13.35 3.38 5.02
CA ASN A 124 13.89 2.41 4.06
C ASN A 124 15.13 2.94 3.29
N LEU A 125 15.37 4.26 3.27
CA LEU A 125 16.54 4.86 2.62
C LEU A 125 17.77 4.91 3.53
N LEU A 126 17.64 4.57 4.83
CA LEU A 126 18.76 4.61 5.76
C LEU A 126 19.83 3.54 5.43
N ASP A 127 19.43 2.40 4.87
CA ASP A 127 20.36 1.35 4.43
C ASP A 127 21.27 1.79 3.27
N PRO A 128 20.73 2.24 2.13
CA PRO A 128 21.57 2.76 1.06
C PRO A 128 22.33 4.02 1.49
N LEU A 129 21.77 4.85 2.38
CA LEU A 129 22.47 6.01 2.94
C LEU A 129 23.67 5.61 3.78
N TYR A 130 23.51 4.66 4.70
CA TYR A 130 24.61 4.19 5.56
C TYR A 130 25.71 3.53 4.73
N ALA A 131 25.34 2.74 3.71
CA ALA A 131 26.30 2.18 2.76
C ALA A 131 27.08 3.27 2.02
N ALA A 132 26.41 4.32 1.54
CA ALA A 132 27.04 5.44 0.86
C ALA A 132 28.01 6.20 1.78
N ILE A 133 27.67 6.38 3.06
CA ILE A 133 28.54 7.04 4.03
C ILE A 133 29.80 6.21 4.31
N LEU A 134 29.67 4.88 4.45
CA LEU A 134 30.82 4.00 4.64
C LEU A 134 31.76 3.99 3.41
N GLU A 135 31.18 4.06 2.21
CA GLU A 135 31.91 4.05 0.95
C GLU A 135 32.63 5.38 0.68
N HIS A 136 31.93 6.50 0.85
CA HIS A 136 32.42 7.83 0.44
C HIS A 136 32.99 8.67 1.57
N GLN A 137 32.70 8.32 2.83
CA GLN A 137 33.22 8.99 4.03
C GLN A 137 33.12 10.53 3.94
N PRO A 138 31.92 11.09 3.76
CA PRO A 138 31.77 12.54 3.64
C PRO A 138 32.19 13.24 4.93
N ASP A 139 32.79 14.42 4.78
CA ASP A 139 32.98 15.39 5.87
C ASP A 139 31.61 15.96 6.34
N HIS A 140 31.62 16.98 7.20
CA HIS A 140 30.39 17.66 7.60
C HIS A 140 29.76 18.42 6.43
N LEU A 141 28.62 17.92 5.96
CA LEU A 141 27.87 18.49 4.84
C LEU A 141 26.79 19.45 5.35
N ASN A 142 26.64 20.59 4.67
CA ASN A 142 25.49 21.47 4.85
C ASN A 142 24.23 20.89 4.16
N ASP A 143 23.10 21.60 4.23
CA ASP A 143 21.83 21.15 3.64
C ASP A 143 21.93 20.83 2.14
N ILE A 144 22.53 21.72 1.35
CA ILE A 144 22.65 21.55 -0.10
C ILE A 144 23.58 20.38 -0.43
N GLU A 145 24.73 20.30 0.23
CA GLU A 145 25.69 19.23 0.05
C GLU A 145 25.12 17.87 0.47
N THR A 146 24.33 17.84 1.56
CA THR A 146 23.62 16.64 2.00
C THR A 146 22.59 16.19 0.97
N GLN A 147 21.81 17.13 0.38
CA GLN A 147 20.84 16.82 -0.67
C GLN A 147 21.53 16.25 -1.91
N ASP A 148 22.61 16.86 -2.37
CA ASP A 148 23.38 16.41 -3.54
C ASP A 148 24.01 15.04 -3.28
N PHE A 149 24.55 14.82 -2.07
CA PHE A 149 25.10 13.52 -1.66
C PHE A 149 24.03 12.43 -1.70
N ILE A 150 22.83 12.69 -1.16
CA ILE A 150 21.74 11.71 -1.15
C ILE A 150 21.24 11.44 -2.58
N LEU A 151 21.02 12.47 -3.39
CA LEU A 151 20.62 12.30 -4.79
C LEU A 151 21.63 11.42 -5.56
N CYS A 152 22.93 11.73 -5.44
CA CYS A 152 24.00 11.04 -6.14
C CYS A 152 24.20 9.60 -5.65
N HIS A 153 24.29 9.37 -4.34
CA HIS A 153 24.76 8.09 -3.80
C HIS A 153 23.64 7.17 -3.33
N VAL A 154 22.48 7.71 -2.93
CA VAL A 154 21.31 6.93 -2.52
C VAL A 154 20.37 6.70 -3.69
N PHE A 155 19.91 7.78 -4.33
CA PHE A 155 18.99 7.68 -5.48
C PHE A 155 19.70 7.37 -6.80
N ARG A 156 21.04 7.46 -6.83
CA ARG A 156 21.87 7.23 -8.02
C ARG A 156 21.49 8.17 -9.18
N ILE A 157 21.13 9.40 -8.82
CA ILE A 157 20.87 10.51 -9.72
C ILE A 157 22.10 11.41 -9.71
N VAL A 158 22.96 11.23 -10.71
CA VAL A 158 24.14 12.06 -10.91
C VAL A 158 23.75 13.19 -11.87
N SER A 159 23.48 14.38 -11.34
CA SER A 159 22.99 15.51 -12.14
C SER A 159 23.90 15.85 -13.31
N GLU A 160 25.22 15.66 -13.16
CA GLU A 160 26.24 15.97 -14.15
C GLU A 160 26.22 15.00 -15.35
N SER A 161 25.72 13.78 -15.15
CA SER A 161 25.61 12.78 -16.22
C SER A 161 24.37 12.97 -17.08
N ILE A 162 23.38 13.75 -16.63
CA ILE A 162 22.13 13.98 -17.37
C ILE A 162 22.36 15.08 -18.42
N LYS A 163 22.76 14.70 -19.64
CA LYS A 163 23.20 15.63 -20.69
C LYS A 163 22.28 15.67 -21.90
N GLU A 164 21.49 14.64 -22.14
CA GLU A 164 20.56 14.58 -23.27
C GLU A 164 19.13 14.28 -22.78
N ASP A 165 18.14 14.40 -23.67
CA ASP A 165 16.74 14.09 -23.33
C ASP A 165 16.56 12.62 -22.96
N SER A 166 17.36 11.72 -23.56
CA SER A 166 17.38 10.29 -23.27
C SER A 166 17.86 10.02 -21.86
N ASP A 167 18.92 10.71 -21.41
CA ASP A 167 19.43 10.60 -20.04
C ASP A 167 18.38 11.03 -19.02
N LEU A 168 17.71 12.16 -19.27
CA LEU A 168 16.68 12.69 -18.37
C LEU A 168 15.48 11.75 -18.31
N LEU A 169 14.98 11.33 -19.48
CA LEU A 169 13.83 10.42 -19.56
C LEU A 169 14.15 9.08 -18.88
N HIS A 170 15.32 8.51 -19.13
CA HIS A 170 15.77 7.28 -18.49
C HIS A 170 15.92 7.44 -16.96
N CYS A 171 16.45 8.57 -16.49
CA CYS A 171 16.53 8.90 -15.07
C CYS A 171 15.13 8.94 -14.42
N LEU A 172 14.18 9.64 -15.04
CA LEU A 172 12.81 9.74 -14.52
C LEU A 172 12.06 8.41 -14.60
N LEU A 173 12.23 7.64 -15.68
CA LEU A 173 11.68 6.29 -15.80
C LEU A 173 12.19 5.40 -14.67
N ARG A 174 13.50 5.38 -14.41
CA ARG A 174 14.09 4.62 -13.31
C ARG A 174 13.51 5.04 -11.96
N LEU A 175 13.38 6.35 -11.71
CA LEU A 175 12.85 6.87 -10.46
C LEU A 175 11.39 6.42 -10.22
N HIS A 176 10.53 6.67 -11.20
CA HIS A 176 9.10 6.41 -11.10
C HIS A 176 8.70 4.94 -11.26
N TYR A 177 9.48 4.16 -12.02
CA TYR A 177 9.27 2.72 -12.18
C TYR A 177 9.63 1.95 -10.91
N LYS A 178 10.67 2.37 -10.19
CA LYS A 178 11.03 1.79 -8.88
C LYS A 178 10.19 2.31 -7.72
N GLU A 179 9.20 3.16 -8.01
CA GLU A 179 8.36 3.81 -6.99
C GLU A 179 9.17 4.53 -5.91
N GLN A 180 10.36 5.02 -6.28
CA GLN A 180 11.23 5.77 -5.37
C GLN A 180 10.69 7.20 -5.28
N ARG A 181 9.95 7.48 -4.21
CA ARG A 181 9.47 8.85 -3.94
C ARG A 181 10.63 9.71 -3.44
N LEU A 182 10.90 10.80 -4.14
CA LEU A 182 11.79 11.84 -3.65
C LEU A 182 11.04 12.69 -2.61
N PRO A 183 11.59 12.88 -1.39
CA PRO A 183 11.15 13.94 -0.49
C PRO A 183 11.16 15.30 -1.18
N ASP A 184 10.24 16.18 -0.79
CA ASP A 184 10.04 17.49 -1.45
C ASP A 184 11.34 18.29 -1.55
N LEU A 185 12.17 18.31 -0.50
CA LEU A 185 13.48 18.97 -0.51
C LEU A 185 14.42 18.43 -1.59
N LEU A 186 14.46 17.11 -1.80
CA LEU A 186 15.31 16.48 -2.82
C LEU A 186 14.74 16.66 -4.22
N SER A 187 13.41 16.63 -4.36
CA SER A 187 12.72 16.93 -5.61
C SER A 187 13.00 18.38 -6.04
N ASP A 188 12.83 19.34 -5.15
CA ASP A 188 13.07 20.76 -5.42
C ASP A 188 14.53 21.04 -5.79
N ARG A 189 15.46 20.38 -5.10
CA ARG A 189 16.89 20.44 -5.43
C ARG A 189 17.16 19.91 -6.84
N LEU A 190 16.66 18.72 -7.16
CA LEU A 190 16.84 18.11 -8.49
C LEU A 190 16.23 18.98 -9.59
N ILE A 191 15.00 19.49 -9.39
CA ILE A 191 14.33 20.38 -10.34
C ILE A 191 15.16 21.65 -10.56
N THR A 192 15.69 22.25 -9.50
CA THR A 192 16.51 23.46 -9.60
C THR A 192 17.76 23.22 -10.43
N ILE A 193 18.45 22.09 -10.22
CA ILE A 193 19.64 21.72 -11.03
C ILE A 193 19.25 21.50 -12.50
N LEU A 194 18.16 20.77 -12.76
CA LEU A 194 17.73 20.46 -14.13
C LEU A 194 17.22 21.70 -14.88
N CYS A 195 16.52 22.61 -14.21
CA CYS A 195 16.02 23.86 -14.81
C CYS A 195 17.14 24.83 -15.24
N GLN A 196 18.35 24.70 -14.70
CA GLN A 196 19.51 25.48 -15.15
C GLN A 196 20.00 25.07 -16.55
N LYS A 197 19.61 23.89 -17.04
CA LYS A 197 19.99 23.37 -18.35
C LYS A 197 18.93 23.76 -19.40
N PRO A 198 19.26 24.62 -20.40
CA PRO A 198 18.28 25.12 -21.36
C PRO A 198 17.51 24.04 -22.13
N GLN A 199 18.19 22.93 -22.44
CA GLN A 199 17.59 21.80 -23.18
C GLN A 199 16.39 21.16 -22.48
N PHE A 200 16.31 21.25 -21.15
CA PHE A 200 15.23 20.62 -20.36
C PHE A 200 14.06 21.55 -20.07
N GLN A 201 14.08 22.80 -20.57
CA GLN A 201 12.98 23.75 -20.38
C GLN A 201 11.65 23.28 -21.01
N LYS A 202 11.72 22.41 -22.02
CA LYS A 202 10.54 21.77 -22.65
C LYS A 202 9.88 20.71 -21.77
N PHE A 203 10.57 20.18 -20.75
CA PHE A 203 9.98 19.23 -19.82
C PHE A 203 9.23 19.97 -18.70
N PRO A 204 8.01 19.53 -18.34
CA PRO A 204 7.28 20.09 -17.21
C PRO A 204 7.82 19.55 -15.87
N LEU A 205 9.11 19.78 -15.57
CA LEU A 205 9.87 19.15 -14.48
C LEU A 205 9.18 19.27 -13.11
N LYS A 206 8.63 20.46 -12.78
CA LYS A 206 7.90 20.70 -11.53
C LYS A 206 6.67 19.80 -11.36
N ALA A 207 6.06 19.39 -12.46
CA ALA A 207 4.88 18.54 -12.44
C ALA A 207 5.25 17.04 -12.41
N ILE A 208 6.24 16.64 -13.22
CA ILE A 208 6.54 15.22 -13.45
C ILE A 208 7.50 14.62 -12.42
N VAL A 209 8.52 15.36 -11.95
CA VAL A 209 9.52 14.84 -11.01
C VAL A 209 8.91 14.38 -9.67
N PRO A 210 8.01 15.14 -9.01
CA PRO A 210 7.46 14.73 -7.72
C PRO A 210 6.28 13.76 -7.83
N ASN A 211 5.65 13.63 -9.01
CA ASN A 211 4.34 13.00 -9.15
C ASN A 211 4.33 11.92 -10.24
N ARG A 212 4.41 10.65 -9.79
CA ARG A 212 4.37 9.47 -10.66
C ARG A 212 3.11 9.42 -11.55
N PRO A 213 1.87 9.59 -11.05
CA PRO A 213 0.69 9.64 -11.92
C PRO A 213 0.78 10.68 -13.03
N VAL A 214 1.25 11.90 -12.72
CA VAL A 214 1.44 12.97 -13.73
C VAL A 214 2.55 12.61 -14.71
N PHE A 215 3.63 11.99 -14.24
CA PHE A 215 4.69 11.47 -15.12
C PHE A 215 4.19 10.39 -16.08
N LEU A 216 3.45 9.38 -15.58
CA LEU A 216 2.89 8.31 -16.41
C LEU A 216 1.91 8.87 -17.46
N GLN A 217 1.10 9.86 -17.10
CA GLN A 217 0.24 10.56 -18.05
C GLN A 217 1.07 11.29 -19.11
N PHE A 218 2.10 12.03 -18.70
CA PHE A 218 3.00 12.72 -19.62
C PHE A 218 3.64 11.75 -20.61
N LEU A 219 4.04 10.55 -20.16
CA LEU A 219 4.49 9.47 -21.06
C LEU A 219 3.38 8.99 -21.99
N GLN A 220 2.18 8.72 -21.47
CA GLN A 220 1.05 8.19 -22.25
C GLN A 220 0.64 9.14 -23.39
N GLU A 221 0.57 10.44 -23.11
CA GLU A 221 0.20 11.47 -24.09
C GLU A 221 1.23 11.54 -25.22
N ASN A 222 2.51 11.60 -24.86
CA ASN A 222 3.60 11.62 -25.84
C ASN A 222 3.75 10.29 -26.59
N TRP A 223 3.44 9.15 -25.95
CA TRP A 223 3.47 7.85 -26.60
C TRP A 223 2.45 7.75 -27.74
N ASN A 224 1.24 8.29 -27.55
CA ASN A 224 0.23 8.29 -28.60
C ASN A 224 0.72 9.06 -29.85
N SER A 225 1.35 10.21 -29.63
CA SER A 225 1.99 10.99 -30.70
C SER A 225 3.13 10.23 -31.37
N PHE A 226 4.02 9.60 -30.59
CA PHE A 226 5.10 8.76 -31.10
C PHE A 226 4.58 7.59 -31.95
N ALA A 227 3.57 6.88 -31.45
CA ALA A 227 2.96 5.74 -32.13
C ALA A 227 2.38 6.16 -33.48
N GLN A 228 1.65 7.28 -33.53
CA GLN A 228 1.13 7.83 -34.79
C GLN A 228 2.26 8.15 -35.79
N GLN A 229 3.37 8.74 -35.34
CA GLN A 229 4.53 9.01 -36.21
C GLN A 229 5.17 7.74 -36.74
N GLN A 230 5.35 6.72 -35.89
CA GLN A 230 5.95 5.45 -36.31
C GLN A 230 5.06 4.71 -37.30
N ILE A 231 3.74 4.74 -37.10
CA ILE A 231 2.78 4.20 -38.07
C ILE A 231 2.96 4.90 -39.41
N LEU A 232 2.94 6.24 -39.46
CA LEU A 232 3.13 6.99 -40.70
C LEU A 232 4.46 6.69 -41.41
N ARG A 233 5.56 6.61 -40.66
CA ARG A 233 6.90 6.24 -41.20
C ARG A 233 6.95 4.82 -41.75
N SER A 234 6.07 3.93 -41.26
CA SER A 234 6.00 2.54 -41.74
C SER A 234 5.12 2.38 -42.99
N LEU A 235 4.32 3.39 -43.35
CA LEU A 235 3.46 3.40 -44.53
C LEU A 235 4.20 3.93 -45.78
N PRO A 236 3.76 3.56 -47.00
CA PRO A 236 4.27 4.16 -48.23
C PRO A 236 4.01 5.67 -48.31
N ASP A 237 4.96 6.44 -48.85
CA ASP A 237 4.93 7.92 -48.91
C ASP A 237 3.62 8.51 -49.48
N SER A 238 3.05 7.86 -50.50
CA SER A 238 1.79 8.31 -51.12
C SER A 238 0.61 8.24 -50.16
N LEU A 239 0.55 7.20 -49.30
CA LEU A 239 -0.52 7.00 -48.34
C LEU A 239 -0.29 7.85 -47.08
N ALA A 240 0.98 8.00 -46.65
CA ALA A 240 1.34 8.86 -45.53
C ALA A 240 0.98 10.33 -45.79
N SER A 241 1.20 10.83 -47.01
CA SER A 241 0.84 12.21 -47.39
C SER A 241 -0.68 12.44 -47.41
N GLU A 242 -1.46 11.50 -47.93
CA GLU A 242 -2.93 11.57 -47.98
C GLU A 242 -3.56 11.56 -46.57
N LEU A 243 -3.05 10.69 -45.69
CA LEU A 243 -3.53 10.56 -44.31
C LEU A 243 -3.14 11.76 -43.44
N SER A 244 -1.93 12.30 -43.60
CA SER A 244 -1.49 13.50 -42.87
C SER A 244 -2.35 14.73 -43.20
N THR A 245 -2.89 14.80 -44.42
CA THR A 245 -3.78 15.88 -44.85
C THR A 245 -5.21 15.73 -44.27
N SER A 246 -5.61 14.50 -43.95
CA SER A 246 -6.98 14.17 -43.51
C SER A 246 -7.16 14.15 -41.99
N TYR A 247 -6.11 13.88 -41.21
CA TYR A 247 -6.19 13.70 -39.75
C TYR A 247 -5.50 14.81 -38.93
N GLY A 248 -5.08 15.91 -39.57
CA GLY A 248 -4.43 17.06 -38.94
C GLY A 248 -2.91 16.90 -38.81
N GLU A 249 -2.20 17.99 -38.47
CA GLU A 249 -0.75 17.95 -38.25
C GLU A 249 -0.40 16.98 -37.12
N VAL A 250 0.48 16.04 -37.42
CA VAL A 250 1.04 15.11 -36.45
C VAL A 250 1.89 15.91 -35.48
N VAL A 251 1.49 15.95 -34.21
CA VAL A 251 2.31 16.58 -33.18
C VAL A 251 3.58 15.74 -33.00
N GLU A 252 4.73 16.29 -33.39
CA GLU A 252 6.02 15.65 -33.13
C GLU A 252 6.26 15.56 -31.61
N THR A 253 6.66 14.39 -31.13
CA THR A 253 7.09 14.25 -29.74
C THR A 253 8.60 14.44 -29.70
N PHE A 254 9.06 15.18 -28.70
CA PHE A 254 10.48 15.33 -28.44
C PHE A 254 11.04 14.21 -27.55
N LEU A 255 10.20 13.28 -27.08
CA LEU A 255 10.63 12.21 -26.19
C LEU A 255 11.33 11.08 -26.96
N PRO A 256 12.55 10.68 -26.55
CA PRO A 256 13.36 9.67 -27.25
C PRO A 256 12.93 8.23 -26.90
N PHE A 257 11.70 7.86 -27.25
CA PHE A 257 11.16 6.52 -26.98
C PHE A 257 11.88 5.40 -27.73
N ASP A 258 12.55 5.70 -28.84
CA ASP A 258 13.35 4.78 -29.64
C ASP A 258 14.74 4.50 -29.03
N HIS A 259 15.13 5.22 -27.98
CA HIS A 259 16.37 4.94 -27.26
C HIS A 259 16.30 3.60 -26.51
N LYS A 260 17.33 2.75 -26.65
CA LYS A 260 17.37 1.38 -26.12
C LYS A 260 17.07 1.29 -24.61
N ASP A 261 17.65 2.21 -23.83
CA ASP A 261 17.48 2.19 -22.37
C ASP A 261 16.10 2.70 -21.93
N VAL A 262 15.47 3.57 -22.72
CA VAL A 262 14.09 4.03 -22.49
C VAL A 262 13.12 2.90 -22.83
N TRP A 263 13.38 2.19 -23.93
CA TRP A 263 12.53 1.13 -24.45
C TRP A 263 12.24 0.03 -23.44
N ALA A 264 13.25 -0.43 -22.69
CA ALA A 264 13.09 -1.49 -21.71
C ALA A 264 12.08 -1.14 -20.60
N PHE A 265 12.06 0.12 -20.17
CA PHE A 265 11.06 0.59 -19.21
C PHE A 265 9.67 0.70 -19.83
N MET A 266 9.57 1.23 -21.04
CA MET A 266 8.28 1.35 -21.73
C MET A 266 7.61 -0.01 -21.91
N ASP A 267 8.37 -1.02 -22.32
CA ASP A 267 7.92 -2.42 -22.42
C ASP A 267 7.30 -2.92 -21.10
N ASN A 268 7.99 -2.73 -19.98
CA ASN A 268 7.47 -3.11 -18.67
C ASN A 268 6.23 -2.30 -18.28
N LEU A 269 6.21 -0.99 -18.51
CA LEU A 269 5.07 -0.13 -18.18
C LEU A 269 3.78 -0.53 -18.91
N PHE A 270 3.86 -0.96 -20.18
CA PHE A 270 2.71 -1.51 -20.90
C PHE A 270 2.28 -2.87 -20.35
N ARG A 271 3.24 -3.76 -20.05
CA ARG A 271 2.95 -5.11 -19.54
C ARG A 271 2.33 -5.08 -18.15
N GLU A 272 2.81 -4.22 -17.27
CA GLU A 272 2.28 -4.03 -15.93
C GLU A 272 0.98 -3.20 -15.93
N GLY A 273 0.55 -2.66 -17.07
CA GLY A 273 -0.72 -1.93 -17.21
C GLY A 273 -0.66 -0.48 -16.72
N TYR A 274 0.53 0.04 -16.43
CA TYR A 274 0.76 1.45 -16.09
C TYR A 274 0.57 2.37 -17.29
N LEU A 275 0.88 1.90 -18.49
CA LEU A 275 0.56 2.54 -19.76
C LEU A 275 -0.42 1.70 -20.58
N LYS A 276 -1.29 2.36 -21.33
CA LYS A 276 -2.28 1.76 -22.23
C LYS A 276 -1.74 1.75 -23.65
N PRO A 277 -1.74 0.59 -24.34
CA PRO A 277 -1.40 0.53 -25.75
C PRO A 277 -2.28 1.47 -26.58
N ALA A 278 -1.67 2.19 -27.52
CA ALA A 278 -2.37 3.11 -28.39
C ALA A 278 -3.15 2.32 -29.45
N ASN A 279 -4.41 2.66 -29.67
CA ASN A 279 -5.25 1.98 -30.66
C ASN A 279 -5.05 2.61 -32.05
N PRO A 280 -4.52 1.88 -33.05
CA PRO A 280 -4.33 2.43 -34.40
C PRO A 280 -5.62 3.03 -34.98
N MET A 281 -6.78 2.42 -34.72
CA MET A 281 -8.07 2.96 -35.14
C MET A 281 -8.36 4.33 -34.53
N SER A 282 -8.10 4.52 -33.23
CA SER A 282 -8.27 5.80 -32.54
C SER A 282 -7.24 6.85 -32.97
N LEU A 283 -6.10 6.42 -33.50
CA LEU A 283 -5.06 7.28 -34.07
C LEU A 283 -5.29 7.64 -35.55
N GLY A 284 -6.39 7.16 -36.18
CA GLY A 284 -6.70 7.43 -37.58
C GLY A 284 -6.16 6.41 -38.59
N PHE A 285 -5.69 5.25 -38.12
CA PHE A 285 -5.11 4.16 -38.94
C PHE A 285 -5.89 2.84 -38.76
N PRO A 286 -7.17 2.78 -39.18
CA PRO A 286 -7.95 1.55 -39.08
C PRO A 286 -7.32 0.42 -39.91
N GLY A 287 -7.19 -0.77 -39.32
CA GLY A 287 -6.63 -1.94 -39.99
C GLY A 287 -5.10 -1.96 -40.14
N PHE A 288 -4.39 -1.02 -39.50
CA PHE A 288 -2.93 -1.06 -39.46
C PHE A 288 -2.44 -2.25 -38.62
N GLU A 289 -1.60 -3.08 -39.23
CA GLU A 289 -0.91 -4.17 -38.55
C GLU A 289 0.61 -3.92 -38.55
N PRO A 290 1.23 -3.72 -37.38
CA PRO A 290 2.68 -3.57 -37.28
C PRO A 290 3.38 -4.90 -37.55
N LYS A 291 4.58 -4.81 -38.13
CA LYS A 291 5.43 -5.95 -38.42
C LYS A 291 5.89 -6.60 -37.11
N SER A 292 6.24 -7.88 -37.17
CA SER A 292 6.68 -8.65 -35.98
C SER A 292 7.88 -8.05 -35.27
N ASN A 293 8.75 -7.34 -36.00
CA ASN A 293 10.01 -6.79 -35.51
C ASN A 293 9.90 -5.30 -35.14
N ASP A 294 8.73 -4.69 -35.29
CA ASP A 294 8.52 -3.29 -34.93
C ASP A 294 8.54 -3.16 -33.41
N LEU A 295 9.52 -2.43 -32.86
CA LEU A 295 9.63 -2.28 -31.41
C LEU A 295 8.34 -1.67 -30.82
N PHE A 296 7.82 -0.59 -31.42
CA PHE A 296 6.60 0.10 -30.98
C PHE A 296 5.32 -0.77 -30.96
N ARG A 297 5.36 -1.99 -31.54
CA ARG A 297 4.28 -2.99 -31.52
C ARG A 297 3.72 -3.23 -30.11
N ILE A 298 4.57 -3.29 -29.08
CA ILE A 298 4.15 -3.59 -27.70
C ILE A 298 3.21 -2.52 -27.12
N GLY A 299 3.38 -1.28 -27.56
CA GLY A 299 2.54 -0.15 -27.16
C GLY A 299 1.46 0.17 -28.18
N LEU A 300 1.14 -0.75 -29.09
CA LEU A 300 0.00 -0.70 -29.98
C LEU A 300 -1.05 -1.76 -29.63
N TYR A 301 -2.31 -1.41 -29.80
CA TYR A 301 -3.41 -2.37 -29.74
C TYR A 301 -3.45 -3.17 -31.05
N ILE A 302 -3.03 -4.43 -31.00
CA ILE A 302 -3.01 -5.36 -32.14
C ILE A 302 -3.57 -6.68 -31.60
N ASP A 303 -4.47 -7.32 -32.36
CA ASP A 303 -5.22 -8.53 -32.03
C ASP A 303 -5.26 -8.90 -30.53
N SER A 304 -6.40 -8.58 -29.91
CA SER A 304 -6.58 -8.54 -28.46
C SER A 304 -6.17 -9.82 -27.73
N LEU A 305 -6.37 -11.01 -28.33
CA LEU A 305 -6.16 -12.27 -27.61
C LEU A 305 -4.68 -12.66 -27.56
N ALA A 306 -3.95 -12.57 -28.68
CA ALA A 306 -2.53 -12.91 -28.72
C ALA A 306 -1.70 -11.95 -27.84
N ASN A 307 -2.05 -10.66 -27.83
CA ASN A 307 -1.41 -9.68 -26.97
C ASN A 307 -1.72 -9.92 -25.48
N GLN A 308 -2.98 -10.25 -25.13
CA GLN A 308 -3.36 -10.61 -23.77
C GLN A 308 -2.61 -11.85 -23.27
N LYS A 309 -2.50 -12.91 -24.10
CA LYS A 309 -1.72 -14.11 -23.77
C LYS A 309 -0.23 -13.80 -23.57
N TYR A 310 0.36 -13.01 -24.47
CA TYR A 310 1.75 -12.58 -24.33
C TYR A 310 1.99 -11.79 -23.04
N ARG A 311 1.11 -10.82 -22.74
CA ARG A 311 1.14 -10.04 -21.51
C ARG A 311 1.01 -10.93 -20.28
N PHE A 312 0.10 -11.91 -20.33
CA PHE A 312 -0.09 -12.91 -19.26
C PHE A 312 1.20 -13.69 -18.99
N SER A 313 1.80 -14.32 -20.00
CA SER A 313 3.04 -15.10 -19.83
C SER A 313 4.20 -14.24 -19.32
N LYS A 314 4.30 -12.97 -19.74
CA LYS A 314 5.34 -12.06 -19.26
C LYS A 314 5.13 -11.58 -17.84
N LEU A 315 3.89 -11.30 -17.43
CA LEU A 315 3.58 -11.00 -16.03
C LEU A 315 3.86 -12.21 -15.14
N LEU A 316 3.51 -13.40 -15.60
CA LEU A 316 3.76 -14.65 -14.88
C LEU A 316 5.28 -14.85 -14.65
N GLN A 317 6.09 -14.69 -15.68
CA GLN A 317 7.56 -14.71 -15.59
C GLN A 317 8.08 -13.66 -14.59
N LEU A 318 7.61 -12.41 -14.71
CA LEU A 318 8.06 -11.32 -13.85
C LEU A 318 7.73 -11.55 -12.38
N ILE A 319 6.54 -12.08 -12.08
CA ILE A 319 6.11 -12.43 -10.72
C ILE A 319 7.01 -13.52 -10.16
N ASN A 320 7.26 -14.58 -10.93
CA ASN A 320 8.16 -15.67 -10.53
C ASN A 320 9.57 -15.17 -10.18
N GLU A 321 10.12 -14.26 -11.00
CA GLU A 321 11.45 -13.67 -10.76
C GLU A 321 11.49 -12.67 -9.60
N SER A 322 10.34 -12.23 -9.09
CA SER A 322 10.23 -11.18 -8.06
C SER A 322 9.52 -11.61 -6.78
N VAL A 323 9.32 -12.91 -6.56
CA VAL A 323 8.77 -13.43 -5.29
C VAL A 323 9.65 -12.95 -4.12
N PRO A 324 9.12 -12.17 -3.16
CA PRO A 324 9.91 -11.65 -2.06
C PRO A 324 10.32 -12.76 -1.08
N ASN A 325 11.50 -12.63 -0.48
CA ASN A 325 11.97 -13.56 0.55
C ASN A 325 11.45 -13.18 1.96
N ASN A 326 11.71 -14.01 2.97
CA ASN A 326 11.25 -13.77 4.34
C ASN A 326 11.76 -12.47 4.99
N ASN A 327 12.89 -11.92 4.54
CA ASN A 327 13.46 -10.66 5.04
C ASN A 327 13.08 -9.46 4.17
N ALA A 328 12.21 -9.66 3.16
CA ALA A 328 11.77 -8.57 2.30
C ALA A 328 11.05 -7.49 3.10
N HIS A 329 11.24 -6.24 2.69
CA HIS A 329 10.49 -5.12 3.24
C HIS A 329 9.04 -5.22 2.78
N HIS A 330 8.09 -4.79 3.61
CA HIS A 330 6.67 -4.98 3.34
C HIS A 330 6.18 -4.40 2.00
N ARG A 331 6.79 -3.29 1.54
CA ARG A 331 6.51 -2.66 0.24
C ARG A 331 6.79 -3.57 -0.97
N GLU A 332 7.73 -4.52 -0.87
CA GLU A 332 7.99 -5.47 -1.96
C GLU A 332 6.76 -6.36 -2.22
N TRP A 333 6.05 -6.75 -1.14
CA TRP A 333 4.79 -7.47 -1.24
C TRP A 333 3.68 -6.64 -1.86
N PHE A 334 3.62 -5.33 -1.61
CA PHE A 334 2.66 -4.46 -2.29
C PHE A 334 2.85 -4.44 -3.80
N SER A 335 4.10 -4.33 -4.27
CA SER A 335 4.41 -4.35 -5.70
C SER A 335 4.02 -5.68 -6.35
N VAL A 336 4.33 -6.81 -5.71
CA VAL A 336 3.97 -8.15 -6.21
C VAL A 336 2.46 -8.37 -6.18
N ALA A 337 1.76 -7.87 -5.16
CA ALA A 337 0.30 -7.97 -5.07
C ALA A 337 -0.42 -7.24 -6.22
N TYR A 338 0.08 -6.06 -6.64
CA TYR A 338 -0.45 -5.37 -7.81
C TYR A 338 -0.21 -6.14 -9.12
N ARG A 339 1.00 -6.70 -9.30
CA ARG A 339 1.30 -7.55 -10.46
C ARG A 339 0.41 -8.80 -10.51
N TRP A 340 0.24 -9.44 -9.35
CA TRP A 340 -0.65 -10.59 -9.19
C TRP A 340 -2.10 -10.22 -9.49
N ALA A 341 -2.58 -9.07 -9.02
CA ALA A 341 -3.91 -8.56 -9.34
C ALA A 341 -4.11 -8.31 -10.84
N GLU A 342 -3.15 -7.71 -11.54
CA GLU A 342 -3.19 -7.54 -13.00
C GLU A 342 -3.20 -8.90 -13.74
N LEU A 343 -2.43 -9.87 -13.25
CA LEU A 343 -2.42 -11.24 -13.78
C LEU A 343 -3.79 -11.92 -13.56
N LEU A 344 -4.42 -11.78 -12.38
CA LEU A 344 -5.75 -12.32 -12.09
C LEU A 344 -6.82 -11.72 -13.00
N VAL A 345 -6.76 -10.41 -13.26
CA VAL A 345 -7.68 -9.76 -14.22
C VAL A 345 -7.54 -10.37 -15.62
N LEU A 346 -6.32 -10.66 -16.07
CA LEU A 346 -6.08 -11.31 -17.36
C LEU A 346 -6.50 -12.78 -17.35
N TRP A 347 -6.19 -13.51 -16.29
CA TRP A 347 -6.56 -14.91 -16.09
C TRP A 347 -8.05 -15.14 -16.29
N HIS A 348 -8.89 -14.22 -15.78
CA HIS A 348 -10.34 -14.30 -15.91
C HIS A 348 -10.89 -13.71 -17.22
N GLN A 349 -10.06 -13.05 -18.03
CA GLN A 349 -10.45 -12.51 -19.34
C GLN A 349 -10.09 -13.44 -20.51
N ILE A 350 -9.03 -14.24 -20.36
CA ILE A 350 -8.49 -15.10 -21.40
C ILE A 350 -9.10 -16.51 -21.26
N ASN A 351 -9.52 -17.10 -22.37
CA ASN A 351 -9.86 -18.52 -22.39
C ASN A 351 -8.57 -19.36 -22.42
N MET A 352 -8.23 -19.97 -21.28
CA MET A 352 -7.01 -20.77 -21.09
C MET A 352 -7.18 -22.26 -21.44
N ASN A 353 -8.37 -22.71 -21.89
CA ASN A 353 -8.66 -24.14 -22.09
C ASN A 353 -7.70 -24.87 -23.05
N GLU A 354 -7.02 -24.14 -23.93
CA GLU A 354 -6.07 -24.67 -24.91
C GLU A 354 -4.59 -24.51 -24.49
N GLU A 355 -4.32 -24.05 -23.26
CA GLU A 355 -2.99 -23.67 -22.77
C GLU A 355 -2.62 -24.42 -21.46
N PRO A 356 -2.54 -25.75 -21.45
CA PRO A 356 -2.37 -26.53 -20.21
C PRO A 356 -1.05 -26.24 -19.48
N GLU A 357 0.01 -25.89 -20.21
CA GLU A 357 1.32 -25.53 -19.64
C GLU A 357 1.22 -24.22 -18.85
N LEU A 358 0.58 -23.18 -19.42
CA LEU A 358 0.38 -21.90 -18.74
C LEU A 358 -0.56 -22.03 -17.54
N ILE A 359 -1.57 -22.90 -17.61
CA ILE A 359 -2.44 -23.22 -16.47
C ILE A 359 -1.62 -23.82 -15.33
N SER A 360 -0.75 -24.79 -15.63
CA SER A 360 0.12 -25.41 -14.62
C SER A 360 1.05 -24.39 -13.98
N GLU A 361 1.73 -23.58 -14.81
CA GLU A 361 2.66 -22.55 -14.35
C GLU A 361 1.97 -21.51 -13.46
N PHE A 362 0.74 -21.11 -13.81
CA PHE A 362 -0.07 -20.21 -12.97
C PHE A 362 -0.30 -20.78 -11.57
N TYR A 363 -0.71 -22.04 -11.47
CA TYR A 363 -0.98 -22.67 -10.17
C TYR A 363 0.31 -22.94 -9.37
N ASP A 364 1.42 -23.26 -10.03
CA ASP A 364 2.72 -23.43 -9.38
C ASP A 364 3.19 -22.12 -8.73
N ILE A 365 3.12 -21.02 -9.48
CA ILE A 365 3.48 -19.68 -8.97
C ILE A 365 2.50 -19.21 -7.89
N GLN A 366 1.20 -19.48 -8.04
CA GLN A 366 0.21 -19.18 -7.00
C GLN A 366 0.58 -19.86 -5.68
N LYS A 367 0.96 -21.14 -5.73
CA LYS A 367 1.35 -21.91 -4.55
C LYS A 367 2.66 -21.42 -3.94
N GLU A 368 3.62 -21.04 -4.76
CA GLU A 368 4.89 -20.45 -4.31
C GLU A 368 4.64 -19.12 -3.58
N LEU A 369 3.83 -18.23 -4.17
CA LEU A 369 3.42 -16.97 -3.55
C LEU A 369 2.69 -17.18 -2.23
N ASP A 370 1.69 -18.06 -2.19
CA ASP A 370 0.93 -18.36 -0.97
C ASP A 370 1.87 -18.85 0.15
N THR A 371 2.87 -19.67 -0.19
CA THR A 371 3.85 -20.22 0.77
C THR A 371 4.82 -19.15 1.26
N ALA A 372 5.42 -18.38 0.34
CA ALA A 372 6.37 -17.33 0.68
C ALA A 372 5.70 -16.22 1.51
N PHE A 373 4.48 -15.81 1.14
CA PHE A 373 3.72 -14.78 1.85
C PHE A 373 3.33 -15.25 3.25
N LEU A 374 2.87 -16.49 3.39
CA LEU A 374 2.55 -17.07 4.70
C LEU A 374 3.76 -17.01 5.66
N ASN A 375 4.92 -17.47 5.19
CA ASN A 375 6.14 -17.47 6.00
C ASN A 375 6.51 -16.04 6.43
N TRP A 376 6.47 -15.10 5.49
CA TRP A 376 6.76 -13.69 5.77
C TRP A 376 5.74 -13.09 6.77
N VAL A 377 4.44 -13.36 6.60
CA VAL A 377 3.40 -12.86 7.52
C VAL A 377 3.63 -13.38 8.94
N GLN A 378 3.96 -14.67 9.10
CA GLN A 378 4.21 -15.25 10.43
C GLN A 378 5.42 -14.63 11.14
N GLU A 379 6.44 -14.23 10.39
CA GLU A 379 7.70 -13.72 10.96
C GLU A 379 7.72 -12.19 11.12
N ARG A 380 7.03 -11.44 10.24
CA ARG A 380 7.23 -10.00 10.07
C ARG A 380 5.97 -9.16 10.30
N TYR A 381 4.77 -9.67 9.98
CA TYR A 381 3.55 -8.85 9.99
C TYR A 381 3.27 -8.19 11.34
N ASN A 382 3.49 -8.91 12.45
CA ASN A 382 3.26 -8.40 13.81
C ASN A 382 4.26 -7.30 14.24
N THR A 383 5.26 -6.95 13.43
CA THR A 383 6.11 -5.77 13.68
C THR A 383 5.57 -4.52 13.00
N LEU A 384 4.66 -4.67 12.03
CA LEU A 384 4.19 -3.57 11.18
C LEU A 384 3.36 -2.53 11.93
N HIS A 385 2.71 -2.89 13.03
CA HIS A 385 1.92 -1.92 13.82
C HIS A 385 2.79 -0.94 14.61
N TYR A 386 4.10 -1.16 14.66
CA TYR A 386 5.03 -0.16 15.17
C TYR A 386 5.38 0.89 14.12
N GLN A 387 5.25 0.58 12.82
CA GLN A 387 5.68 1.46 11.74
C GLN A 387 5.05 2.85 11.84
N SER A 388 5.83 3.87 11.49
CA SER A 388 5.33 5.25 11.49
C SER A 388 4.14 5.40 10.54
N PRO A 389 3.06 6.11 10.96
CA PRO A 389 1.92 6.37 10.11
C PRO A 389 2.20 7.40 8.99
N THR A 390 3.44 7.88 8.82
CA THR A 390 3.81 8.76 7.69
C THR A 390 3.64 8.05 6.36
N ASN A 391 3.98 6.76 6.33
CA ASN A 391 3.82 5.87 5.20
C ASN A 391 3.02 4.68 5.72
N PRO A 392 1.68 4.72 5.65
CA PRO A 392 0.84 3.79 6.39
C PRO A 392 1.05 2.38 5.86
N ALA A 393 1.68 1.51 6.68
CA ALA A 393 1.76 0.09 6.34
C ALA A 393 0.44 -0.65 6.58
N MET A 394 -0.36 -0.22 7.57
CA MET A 394 -1.55 -0.93 8.01
C MET A 394 -2.76 0.00 8.10
N LEU A 395 -3.96 -0.57 7.99
CA LEU A 395 -5.23 0.18 7.98
C LEU A 395 -5.44 1.14 9.16
N HIS A 396 -5.03 0.76 10.37
CA HIS A 396 -5.21 1.62 11.55
C HIS A 396 -4.30 2.86 11.54
N HIS A 397 -3.26 2.89 10.69
CA HIS A 397 -2.41 4.07 10.50
C HIS A 397 -3.10 5.16 9.67
N LEU A 398 -4.12 4.81 8.87
CA LEU A 398 -4.73 5.72 7.90
C LEU A 398 -5.29 7.01 8.54
N PRO A 399 -6.02 6.99 9.66
CA PRO A 399 -6.55 8.24 10.23
C PRO A 399 -5.46 9.21 10.65
N LEU A 400 -4.35 8.72 11.23
CA LEU A 400 -3.19 9.55 11.59
C LEU A 400 -2.48 10.06 10.34
N PHE A 401 -2.32 9.23 9.32
CA PHE A 401 -1.82 9.66 8.01
C PHE A 401 -2.66 10.81 7.45
N LEU A 402 -3.99 10.68 7.43
CA LEU A 402 -4.91 11.71 6.93
C LEU A 402 -4.85 12.98 7.79
N ALA A 403 -4.76 12.86 9.11
CA ALA A 403 -4.66 14.01 10.01
C ALA A 403 -3.40 14.85 9.75
N ARG A 404 -2.28 14.22 9.39
CA ARG A 404 -1.05 14.94 9.02
C ARG A 404 -1.19 15.75 7.73
N HIS A 405 -2.06 15.31 6.83
CA HIS A 405 -2.32 16.00 5.56
C HIS A 405 -3.32 17.16 5.72
N ILE A 406 -3.87 17.37 6.92
CA ILE A 406 -4.92 18.36 7.17
C ILE A 406 -4.65 19.05 8.50
N TYR A 407 -4.31 20.34 8.42
CA TYR A 407 -4.30 21.15 9.63
C TYR A 407 -5.69 21.73 9.89
N PRO A 408 -6.17 21.75 11.15
CA PRO A 408 -7.47 22.35 11.51
C PRO A 408 -7.64 23.79 11.02
N GLN A 409 -6.53 24.53 10.84
CA GLN A 409 -6.50 25.92 10.40
C GLN A 409 -6.50 26.09 8.87
N ASN A 410 -6.14 25.07 8.08
CA ASN A 410 -5.90 25.18 6.64
C ASN A 410 -7.17 25.10 5.77
N LYS A 411 -8.37 25.00 6.37
CA LYS A 411 -9.68 24.82 5.68
C LYS A 411 -9.77 23.61 4.73
N GLN A 412 -8.73 22.78 4.67
CA GLN A 412 -8.70 21.55 3.87
C GLN A 412 -9.75 20.57 4.39
N LYS A 413 -10.33 19.80 3.47
CA LYS A 413 -11.29 18.75 3.78
C LYS A 413 -10.76 17.40 3.34
N VAL A 414 -11.14 16.33 4.03
CA VAL A 414 -10.82 14.95 3.64
C VAL A 414 -12.02 14.05 3.70
N ALA A 415 -12.08 13.14 2.75
CA ALA A 415 -13.03 12.05 2.75
C ALA A 415 -12.27 10.74 2.60
N LEU A 416 -12.52 9.82 3.53
CA LEU A 416 -12.11 8.43 3.41
C LEU A 416 -13.33 7.61 2.98
N VAL A 417 -13.25 7.04 1.78
CA VAL A 417 -14.23 6.13 1.21
C VAL A 417 -13.71 4.71 1.38
N LEU A 418 -14.34 3.92 2.25
CA LEU A 418 -14.00 2.52 2.47
C LEU A 418 -14.98 1.62 1.70
N MET A 419 -14.45 0.78 0.83
CA MET A 419 -15.20 -0.25 0.11
C MET A 419 -15.05 -1.59 0.83
N ASP A 420 -16.16 -2.10 1.39
CA ASP A 420 -16.19 -3.36 2.15
C ASP A 420 -15.82 -4.53 1.24
N GLY A 421 -14.82 -5.31 1.65
CA GLY A 421 -14.39 -6.53 0.96
C GLY A 421 -13.71 -6.31 -0.40
N LEU A 422 -13.13 -5.15 -0.69
CA LEU A 422 -12.51 -4.85 -1.99
C LEU A 422 -11.06 -5.40 -2.10
N ALA A 423 -10.87 -6.39 -2.98
CA ALA A 423 -9.54 -6.88 -3.37
C ALA A 423 -8.89 -6.03 -4.48
N LEU A 424 -7.58 -6.16 -4.67
CA LEU A 424 -6.82 -5.35 -5.63
C LEU A 424 -7.24 -5.56 -7.09
N ASP A 425 -7.47 -6.79 -7.52
CA ASP A 425 -7.93 -7.14 -8.88
C ASP A 425 -9.31 -6.50 -9.19
N GLN A 426 -10.19 -6.50 -8.20
CA GLN A 426 -11.50 -5.84 -8.25
C GLN A 426 -11.37 -4.32 -8.33
N TRP A 427 -10.41 -3.75 -7.58
CA TRP A 427 -10.07 -2.33 -7.69
C TRP A 427 -9.58 -1.96 -9.09
N LEU A 428 -8.74 -2.78 -9.74
CA LEU A 428 -8.27 -2.51 -11.10
C LEU A 428 -9.43 -2.43 -12.10
N ILE A 429 -10.47 -3.24 -11.93
CA ILE A 429 -11.71 -3.17 -12.72
C ILE A 429 -12.46 -1.87 -12.46
N ILE A 430 -12.60 -1.48 -11.18
CA ILE A 430 -13.25 -0.22 -10.78
C ILE A 430 -12.50 0.98 -11.35
N ARG A 431 -11.18 1.04 -11.14
CA ARG A 431 -10.28 2.07 -11.67
C ARG A 431 -10.47 2.24 -13.17
N LYS A 432 -10.50 1.14 -13.92
CA LYS A 432 -10.72 1.18 -15.38
C LYS A 432 -12.07 1.83 -15.71
N GLY A 433 -13.15 1.39 -15.07
CA GLY A 433 -14.49 1.95 -15.32
C GLY A 433 -14.64 3.41 -14.88
N LEU A 434 -13.97 3.83 -13.81
CA LEU A 434 -13.93 5.24 -13.38
C LEU A 434 -13.16 6.10 -14.39
N ALA A 435 -12.00 5.63 -14.85
CA ALA A 435 -11.19 6.36 -15.84
C ALA A 435 -11.89 6.50 -17.20
N GLU A 436 -12.75 5.53 -17.58
CA GLU A 436 -13.59 5.61 -18.78
C GLU A 436 -14.68 6.69 -18.64
N GLN A 437 -15.29 6.83 -17.46
CA GLN A 437 -16.34 7.83 -17.21
C GLN A 437 -15.79 9.24 -16.93
N LYS A 438 -14.59 9.32 -16.32
CA LYS A 438 -13.95 10.57 -15.91
C LYS A 438 -12.47 10.56 -16.31
N PRO A 439 -12.16 10.80 -17.61
CA PRO A 439 -10.78 10.76 -18.12
C PRO A 439 -9.83 11.77 -17.47
N GLN A 440 -10.35 12.83 -16.86
CA GLN A 440 -9.58 13.83 -16.12
C GLN A 440 -9.13 13.35 -14.73
N TRP A 441 -9.76 12.31 -14.16
CA TRP A 441 -9.38 11.85 -12.84
C TRP A 441 -8.01 11.17 -12.83
N ARG A 442 -7.30 11.35 -11.71
CA ARG A 442 -5.99 10.77 -11.44
C ARG A 442 -6.07 9.94 -10.18
N PHE A 443 -5.39 8.79 -10.22
CA PHE A 443 -5.33 7.83 -9.14
C PHE A 443 -3.86 7.72 -8.73
N GLN A 444 -3.54 8.11 -7.50
CA GLN A 444 -2.28 7.76 -6.86
C GLN A 444 -2.55 6.49 -6.06
N GLU A 445 -2.02 5.38 -6.54
CA GLU A 445 -2.29 4.04 -6.03
C GLU A 445 -1.14 3.56 -5.16
N GLU A 446 -1.48 3.23 -3.92
CA GLU A 446 -0.63 2.54 -2.95
C GLU A 446 -1.42 1.34 -2.40
N ALA A 447 -0.81 0.55 -1.53
CA ALA A 447 -1.48 -0.52 -0.81
C ALA A 447 -1.19 -0.42 0.68
N VAL A 448 -2.07 -1.02 1.47
CA VAL A 448 -1.93 -1.16 2.92
C VAL A 448 -2.37 -2.54 3.35
N PHE A 449 -1.87 -2.99 4.49
CA PHE A 449 -2.32 -4.25 5.09
C PHE A 449 -3.62 -4.06 5.88
N ALA A 450 -4.60 -4.91 5.59
CA ALA A 450 -5.71 -5.22 6.46
C ALA A 450 -5.22 -5.86 7.78
N LEU A 451 -6.11 -5.92 8.77
CA LEU A 451 -5.82 -6.55 10.05
C LEU A 451 -6.15 -8.04 10.04
N ILE A 452 -5.34 -8.86 10.72
CA ILE A 452 -5.60 -10.30 10.90
C ILE A 452 -6.38 -10.51 12.22
N PRO A 453 -7.53 -11.21 12.21
CA PRO A 453 -8.18 -11.82 11.04
C PRO A 453 -8.83 -10.77 10.14
N THR A 454 -8.82 -11.01 8.82
CA THR A 454 -9.33 -10.10 7.77
C THR A 454 -10.86 -10.07 7.73
N ILE A 455 -11.47 -9.66 8.83
CA ILE A 455 -12.90 -9.51 8.99
C ILE A 455 -13.26 -8.05 9.22
N THR A 456 -14.43 -7.65 8.74
CA THR A 456 -14.94 -6.29 8.81
C THR A 456 -14.83 -5.68 10.21
N SER A 457 -15.21 -6.40 11.27
CA SER A 457 -15.25 -5.83 12.63
C SER A 457 -13.90 -5.58 13.28
N VAL A 458 -12.85 -6.21 12.74
CA VAL A 458 -11.46 -5.99 13.15
C VAL A 458 -10.87 -4.87 12.29
N SER A 459 -10.81 -5.07 10.98
CA SER A 459 -10.15 -4.13 10.06
C SER A 459 -10.87 -2.79 9.95
N ARG A 460 -12.18 -2.78 9.66
CA ARG A 460 -12.92 -1.54 9.40
C ARG A 460 -13.03 -0.67 10.63
N GLN A 461 -13.29 -1.29 11.77
CA GLN A 461 -13.35 -0.56 13.03
C GLN A 461 -11.98 0.01 13.43
N ALA A 462 -10.88 -0.69 13.12
CA ALA A 462 -9.54 -0.15 13.31
C ALA A 462 -9.26 1.08 12.44
N VAL A 463 -9.71 1.08 11.18
CA VAL A 463 -9.68 2.27 10.31
C VAL A 463 -10.43 3.41 10.96
N PHE A 464 -11.68 3.21 11.41
CA PHE A 464 -12.46 4.32 11.96
C PHE A 464 -12.07 4.71 13.39
N ALA A 465 -11.33 3.86 14.12
CA ALA A 465 -10.78 4.19 15.43
C ALA A 465 -9.41 4.86 15.38
N GLY A 466 -8.64 4.65 14.31
CA GLY A 466 -7.22 5.02 14.26
C GLY A 466 -6.39 4.29 15.32
N LYS A 467 -6.81 3.07 15.68
CA LYS A 467 -6.22 2.27 16.76
C LYS A 467 -6.17 0.81 16.36
N THR A 468 -5.26 0.06 16.97
CA THR A 468 -5.24 -1.41 16.89
C THR A 468 -6.44 -2.03 17.64
N PRO A 469 -6.82 -3.29 17.35
CA PRO A 469 -8.00 -3.94 17.93
C PRO A 469 -8.05 -3.99 19.46
N ILE A 470 -6.90 -4.03 20.12
CA ILE A 470 -6.81 -3.93 21.59
C ILE A 470 -7.39 -2.61 22.12
N GLY A 471 -7.28 -1.52 21.37
CA GLY A 471 -7.80 -0.19 21.74
C GLY A 471 -9.32 -0.09 21.73
N PHE A 472 -10.01 -1.06 21.13
CA PHE A 472 -11.48 -1.14 21.08
C PHE A 472 -11.99 -2.55 21.41
N ALA A 473 -11.29 -3.26 22.29
CA ALA A 473 -11.60 -4.65 22.67
C ALA A 473 -13.09 -4.88 23.02
N ASN A 474 -13.73 -3.92 23.69
CA ASN A 474 -15.14 -4.01 24.10
C ASN A 474 -16.15 -3.99 22.93
N SER A 475 -15.74 -3.53 21.75
CA SER A 475 -16.60 -3.45 20.56
C SER A 475 -16.06 -4.22 19.35
N ILE A 476 -14.96 -4.98 19.49
CA ILE A 476 -14.32 -5.73 18.39
C ILE A 476 -15.25 -6.69 17.64
N GLN A 477 -16.36 -7.12 18.26
CA GLN A 477 -17.36 -8.01 17.65
C GLN A 477 -18.44 -7.28 16.83
N ALA A 478 -18.48 -5.93 16.85
CA ALA A 478 -19.56 -5.16 16.24
C ALA A 478 -19.10 -3.84 15.61
N ASN A 479 -19.80 -3.42 14.56
CA ASN A 479 -19.47 -2.23 13.77
C ASN A 479 -20.28 -0.99 14.18
N ASN A 480 -21.11 -1.09 15.21
CA ASN A 480 -22.02 -0.02 15.62
C ASN A 480 -21.34 1.14 16.36
N LYS A 481 -20.05 1.01 16.69
CA LYS A 481 -19.24 2.06 17.32
C LYS A 481 -18.39 2.87 16.34
N GLU A 482 -18.32 2.48 15.07
CA GLU A 482 -17.48 3.14 14.06
C GLU A 482 -17.72 4.65 13.98
N SER A 483 -18.99 5.09 13.94
CA SER A 483 -19.31 6.53 13.89
C SER A 483 -18.79 7.31 15.10
N SER A 484 -18.91 6.73 16.31
CA SER A 484 -18.43 7.38 17.54
C SER A 484 -16.92 7.36 17.64
N LEU A 485 -16.27 6.28 17.22
CA LEU A 485 -14.82 6.14 17.21
C LEU A 485 -14.18 7.11 16.22
N TRP A 486 -14.76 7.24 15.02
CA TRP A 486 -14.31 8.21 14.02
C TRP A 486 -14.43 9.64 14.53
N GLN A 487 -15.58 9.98 15.10
CA GLN A 487 -15.79 11.30 15.67
C GLN A 487 -14.82 11.59 16.82
N GLN A 488 -14.61 10.63 17.73
CA GLN A 488 -13.68 10.79 18.85
C GLN A 488 -12.24 11.01 18.35
N PHE A 489 -11.76 10.17 17.42
CA PHE A 489 -10.42 10.30 16.85
C PHE A 489 -10.17 11.72 16.33
N TRP A 490 -11.07 12.28 15.52
CA TRP A 490 -10.89 13.61 14.95
C TRP A 490 -11.10 14.75 15.95
N ILE A 491 -11.91 14.56 16.99
CA ILE A 491 -12.00 15.50 18.11
C ILE A 491 -10.66 15.58 18.85
N ASP A 492 -10.01 14.43 19.06
CA ASP A 492 -8.69 14.36 19.70
C ASP A 492 -7.61 15.03 18.83
N GLN A 493 -7.78 15.03 17.50
CA GLN A 493 -6.96 15.80 16.55
C GLN A 493 -7.32 17.31 16.47
N GLY A 494 -8.26 17.79 17.31
CA GLY A 494 -8.61 19.21 17.42
C GLY A 494 -9.78 19.69 16.55
N PHE A 495 -10.52 18.79 15.89
CA PHE A 495 -11.73 19.15 15.14
C PHE A 495 -12.96 19.20 16.05
N LYS A 496 -13.99 19.97 15.65
CA LYS A 496 -15.27 20.01 16.36
C LYS A 496 -16.18 18.89 15.85
N ALA A 497 -17.04 18.37 16.74
CA ALA A 497 -18.00 17.31 16.43
C ALA A 497 -18.82 17.56 15.14
N GLY A 498 -19.29 18.79 14.92
CA GLY A 498 -20.07 19.16 13.72
C GLY A 498 -19.26 19.32 12.42
N GLN A 499 -17.94 19.17 12.48
CA GLN A 499 -17.05 19.17 11.32
C GLN A 499 -16.71 17.75 10.84
N VAL A 500 -17.14 16.72 11.59
CA VAL A 500 -16.83 15.31 11.35
C VAL A 500 -18.13 14.58 11.05
N GLY A 501 -18.22 14.00 9.86
CA GLY A 501 -19.34 13.18 9.43
C GLY A 501 -18.91 11.75 9.17
N TYR A 502 -19.86 10.84 9.35
CA TYR A 502 -19.68 9.43 9.04
C TYR A 502 -20.99 8.87 8.47
N LYS A 503 -20.90 8.04 7.43
CA LYS A 503 -22.04 7.36 6.85
C LYS A 503 -21.65 6.00 6.29
N ALA A 504 -22.19 4.94 6.88
CA ALA A 504 -22.07 3.59 6.36
C ALA A 504 -23.32 3.09 5.65
N GLY A 505 -23.14 1.99 4.91
CA GLY A 505 -24.22 1.31 4.22
C GLY A 505 -24.71 2.05 2.98
N LEU A 506 -23.81 2.69 2.24
CA LEU A 506 -24.11 3.39 0.99
C LEU A 506 -24.39 2.37 -0.13
N ARG A 507 -25.66 1.94 -0.24
CA ARG A 507 -26.08 0.78 -1.05
C ARG A 507 -26.75 1.14 -2.38
N ASP A 508 -27.40 2.29 -2.44
CA ASP A 508 -28.27 2.71 -3.53
C ASP A 508 -28.42 4.24 -3.53
N GLU A 509 -29.12 4.77 -4.54
CA GLU A 509 -29.33 6.22 -4.74
C GLU A 509 -29.90 6.94 -3.52
N GLN A 510 -30.82 6.32 -2.75
CA GLN A 510 -31.41 6.97 -1.56
C GLN A 510 -30.36 7.15 -0.46
N HIS A 511 -29.42 6.21 -0.34
CA HIS A 511 -28.31 6.35 0.60
C HIS A 511 -27.30 7.39 0.11
N LEU A 512 -27.11 7.50 -1.22
CA LEU A 512 -26.22 8.48 -1.83
C LEU A 512 -26.74 9.91 -1.63
N GLU A 513 -28.03 10.17 -1.81
CA GLU A 513 -28.64 11.49 -1.56
C GLU A 513 -28.36 11.96 -0.12
N LYS A 514 -28.51 11.08 0.86
CA LYS A 514 -28.17 11.37 2.27
C LYS A 514 -26.67 11.61 2.49
N ALA A 515 -25.82 10.97 1.69
CA ALA A 515 -24.39 11.24 1.74
C ALA A 515 -24.08 12.61 1.13
N GLU A 516 -24.72 12.98 0.02
CA GLU A 516 -24.57 14.28 -0.65
C GLU A 516 -25.02 15.45 0.25
N GLU A 517 -26.03 15.26 1.10
CA GLU A 517 -26.40 16.21 2.16
C GLU A 517 -25.24 16.44 3.16
N LEU A 518 -24.54 15.38 3.57
CA LEU A 518 -23.38 15.49 4.47
C LEU A 518 -22.17 16.12 3.75
N ILE A 519 -21.95 15.77 2.48
CA ILE A 519 -20.85 16.27 1.65
C ILE A 519 -20.96 17.77 1.41
N SER A 520 -22.16 18.25 1.09
CA SER A 520 -22.42 19.66 0.80
C SER A 520 -22.50 20.55 2.05
N HIS A 521 -22.53 19.97 3.26
CA HIS A 521 -22.68 20.74 4.49
C HIS A 521 -21.48 21.70 4.72
N PRO A 522 -21.69 23.02 4.88
CA PRO A 522 -20.60 24.01 4.90
C PRO A 522 -19.57 23.85 6.03
N ALA A 523 -20.00 23.32 7.18
CA ALA A 523 -19.12 23.06 8.32
C ALA A 523 -18.29 21.78 8.15
N MET A 524 -18.66 20.89 7.22
CA MET A 524 -18.03 19.58 7.06
C MET A 524 -16.58 19.72 6.63
N ARG A 525 -15.68 19.02 7.33
CA ARG A 525 -14.25 18.96 7.03
C ARG A 525 -13.78 17.52 6.86
N ILE A 526 -14.31 16.60 7.65
CA ILE A 526 -13.87 15.22 7.69
C ILE A 526 -15.06 14.31 7.39
N LEU A 527 -14.93 13.38 6.45
CA LEU A 527 -15.94 12.38 6.13
C LEU A 527 -15.37 10.97 6.14
N GLY A 528 -16.06 10.05 6.80
CA GLY A 528 -15.88 8.61 6.66
C GLY A 528 -17.10 7.99 5.97
N LEU A 529 -16.93 7.39 4.80
CA LEU A 529 -18.03 6.81 4.00
C LEU A 529 -17.78 5.32 3.77
N VAL A 530 -18.80 4.47 3.94
CA VAL A 530 -18.66 3.00 3.73
C VAL A 530 -19.61 2.49 2.66
N VAL A 531 -19.05 1.86 1.62
CA VAL A 531 -19.75 1.28 0.47
C VAL A 531 -19.66 -0.24 0.54
N PRO A 532 -20.75 -0.97 0.86
CA PRO A 532 -20.72 -2.42 1.07
C PRO A 532 -20.90 -3.25 -0.20
N LYS A 533 -20.74 -2.66 -1.39
CA LYS A 533 -21.20 -3.29 -2.63
C LYS A 533 -20.43 -4.56 -2.98
N VAL A 534 -19.11 -4.53 -2.86
CA VAL A 534 -18.23 -5.63 -3.28
C VAL A 534 -18.39 -6.83 -2.36
N ASP A 535 -18.35 -6.61 -1.04
CA ASP A 535 -18.66 -7.65 -0.05
C ASP A 535 -20.03 -8.32 -0.30
N ARG A 536 -21.07 -7.53 -0.58
CA ARG A 536 -22.39 -8.07 -0.93
C ARG A 536 -22.42 -8.91 -2.21
N ILE A 537 -21.56 -8.60 -3.18
CA ILE A 537 -21.38 -9.44 -4.37
C ILE A 537 -20.67 -10.74 -3.95
N SER A 538 -19.64 -10.67 -3.11
CA SER A 538 -18.88 -11.83 -2.63
C SER A 538 -19.78 -12.85 -1.92
N HIS A 539 -20.74 -12.38 -1.10
CA HIS A 539 -21.69 -13.21 -0.36
C HIS A 539 -22.95 -13.60 -1.14
N SER A 540 -23.05 -13.24 -2.42
CA SER A 540 -24.17 -13.66 -3.27
C SER A 540 -24.06 -15.15 -3.61
N LYS A 541 -25.21 -15.83 -3.75
CA LYS A 541 -25.23 -17.23 -4.20
C LYS A 541 -24.62 -17.29 -5.60
N GLU A 542 -23.73 -18.25 -5.84
CA GLU A 542 -22.99 -18.41 -7.12
C GLU A 542 -21.90 -17.34 -7.38
N SER A 543 -21.35 -16.75 -6.32
CA SER A 543 -20.19 -15.88 -6.43
C SER A 543 -18.89 -16.69 -6.52
N TYR A 544 -18.20 -16.51 -7.64
CA TYR A 544 -16.84 -16.96 -7.94
C TYR A 544 -16.09 -15.73 -8.47
N THR A 545 -14.76 -15.70 -8.41
CA THR A 545 -13.97 -14.51 -8.80
C THR A 545 -14.35 -13.97 -10.20
N PRO A 546 -14.51 -14.80 -11.26
CA PRO A 546 -14.97 -14.32 -12.57
C PRO A 546 -16.37 -13.65 -12.53
N SER A 547 -17.33 -14.26 -11.81
CA SER A 547 -18.68 -13.73 -11.65
C SER A 547 -18.67 -12.37 -10.93
N MET A 548 -17.77 -12.19 -9.94
CA MET A 548 -17.58 -10.89 -9.30
C MET A 548 -17.09 -9.83 -10.28
N HIS A 549 -16.11 -10.17 -11.12
CA HIS A 549 -15.57 -9.26 -12.14
C HIS A 549 -16.67 -8.83 -13.13
N GLU A 550 -17.53 -9.75 -13.54
CA GLU A 550 -18.67 -9.51 -14.43
C GLU A 550 -19.76 -8.65 -13.77
N GLN A 551 -19.96 -8.74 -12.45
CA GLN A 551 -20.93 -7.94 -11.72
C GLN A 551 -20.42 -6.53 -11.36
N ILE A 552 -19.12 -6.37 -11.11
CA ILE A 552 -18.52 -5.08 -10.75
C ILE A 552 -18.51 -4.11 -11.95
N ARG A 553 -18.15 -4.58 -13.15
CA ARG A 553 -18.12 -3.74 -14.38
C ARG A 553 -19.42 -2.95 -14.61
N PRO A 554 -20.60 -3.59 -14.73
CA PRO A 554 -21.85 -2.86 -14.96
C PRO A 554 -22.25 -2.00 -13.76
N TRP A 555 -21.93 -2.40 -12.53
CA TRP A 555 -22.19 -1.55 -11.36
C TRP A 555 -21.41 -0.24 -11.40
N VAL A 556 -20.13 -0.27 -11.80
CA VAL A 556 -19.32 0.95 -11.97
C VAL A 556 -19.92 1.82 -13.07
N GLN A 557 -20.35 1.22 -14.18
CA GLN A 557 -21.00 1.93 -15.30
C GLN A 557 -22.34 2.59 -14.95
N GLN A 558 -23.07 2.06 -13.96
CA GLN A 558 -24.29 2.69 -13.44
C GLN A 558 -24.01 4.05 -12.79
N GLY A 559 -22.75 4.37 -12.48
CA GLY A 559 -22.33 5.73 -12.11
C GLY A 559 -22.48 6.09 -10.64
N PHE A 560 -22.99 5.18 -9.79
CA PHE A 560 -23.13 5.42 -8.34
C PHE A 560 -21.82 5.89 -7.68
N LEU A 561 -20.74 5.13 -7.88
CA LEU A 561 -19.43 5.44 -7.31
C LEU A 561 -18.87 6.73 -7.92
N THR A 562 -19.00 6.90 -9.24
CA THR A 562 -18.59 8.10 -9.97
C THR A 562 -19.29 9.35 -9.43
N ARG A 563 -20.60 9.31 -9.22
CA ARG A 563 -21.38 10.43 -8.69
C ARG A 563 -20.92 10.80 -7.27
N MET A 564 -20.75 9.81 -6.39
CA MET A 564 -20.28 10.04 -5.03
C MET A 564 -18.89 10.69 -4.99
N LEU A 565 -17.94 10.12 -5.74
CA LEU A 565 -16.57 10.64 -5.80
C LEU A 565 -16.52 12.03 -6.44
N ASN A 566 -17.31 12.28 -7.48
CA ASN A 566 -17.42 13.59 -8.12
C ASN A 566 -17.96 14.65 -7.15
N SER A 567 -19.02 14.32 -6.39
CA SER A 567 -19.60 15.21 -5.38
C SER A 567 -18.58 15.59 -4.30
N LEU A 568 -17.76 14.65 -3.84
CA LEU A 568 -16.67 14.92 -2.90
C LEU A 568 -15.63 15.88 -3.49
N LEU A 569 -15.16 15.60 -4.71
CA LEU A 569 -14.15 16.43 -5.40
C LEU A 569 -14.66 17.86 -5.64
N GLU A 570 -15.89 18.01 -6.13
CA GLU A 570 -16.53 19.33 -6.35
C GLU A 570 -16.71 20.12 -5.05
N ASN A 571 -16.85 19.44 -3.92
CA ASN A 571 -16.93 20.04 -2.59
C ASN A 571 -15.55 20.27 -1.93
N ASN A 572 -14.47 20.17 -2.70
CA ASN A 572 -13.06 20.40 -2.32
C ASN A 572 -12.55 19.43 -1.24
N PHE A 573 -13.04 18.20 -1.22
CA PHE A 573 -12.45 17.14 -0.41
C PHE A 573 -11.21 16.58 -1.10
N GLN A 574 -10.14 16.36 -0.33
CA GLN A 574 -9.12 15.37 -0.68
C GLN A 574 -9.75 13.98 -0.49
N VAL A 575 -9.83 13.21 -1.56
CA VAL A 575 -10.55 11.93 -1.56
C VAL A 575 -9.56 10.78 -1.50
N PHE A 576 -9.71 9.94 -0.49
CA PHE A 576 -8.97 8.70 -0.32
C PHE A 576 -9.94 7.52 -0.37
N LEU A 577 -9.57 6.46 -1.07
CA LEU A 577 -10.33 5.22 -1.19
C LEU A 577 -9.50 4.06 -0.65
N THR A 578 -10.11 3.19 0.15
CA THR A 578 -9.47 1.96 0.64
C THR A 578 -10.48 0.83 0.84
N ALA A 579 -10.03 -0.29 1.37
CA ALA A 579 -10.87 -1.41 1.80
C ALA A 579 -10.55 -1.80 3.25
N ASP A 580 -11.43 -2.57 3.89
CA ASP A 580 -11.17 -3.22 5.17
C ASP A 580 -10.48 -4.58 5.03
N HIS A 581 -10.83 -5.34 4.00
CA HIS A 581 -10.15 -6.55 3.57
C HIS A 581 -10.46 -6.79 2.09
N GLY A 582 -9.72 -7.69 1.46
CA GLY A 582 -10.14 -8.28 0.20
C GLY A 582 -10.91 -9.59 0.40
N ASN A 583 -10.90 -10.43 -0.62
CA ASN A 583 -11.58 -11.72 -0.66
C ASN A 583 -10.87 -12.66 -1.63
N ILE A 584 -11.08 -13.97 -1.48
CA ILE A 584 -10.55 -14.98 -2.38
C ILE A 584 -11.52 -16.14 -2.57
N GLU A 585 -11.35 -16.86 -3.67
CA GLU A 585 -11.87 -18.22 -3.79
C GLU A 585 -11.12 -19.18 -2.87
N ALA A 586 -11.89 -19.91 -2.07
CA ALA A 586 -11.40 -20.88 -1.10
C ALA A 586 -12.11 -22.23 -1.24
N THR A 587 -11.40 -23.32 -0.95
CA THR A 587 -11.92 -24.69 -0.99
C THR A 587 -12.12 -25.23 0.42
N GLY A 588 -13.22 -25.94 0.66
CA GLY A 588 -13.53 -26.52 1.95
C GLY A 588 -12.54 -27.58 2.43
N ILE A 589 -12.21 -27.54 3.72
CA ILE A 589 -11.38 -28.56 4.40
C ILE A 589 -12.16 -29.31 5.49
N GLY A 590 -13.49 -29.20 5.48
CA GLY A 590 -14.39 -29.73 6.48
C GLY A 590 -14.85 -28.66 7.47
N ARG A 591 -16.04 -28.87 8.04
CA ARG A 591 -16.64 -27.94 9.02
C ARG A 591 -16.31 -28.35 10.47
N PRO A 592 -15.68 -27.47 11.27
CA PRO A 592 -15.50 -27.69 12.69
C PRO A 592 -16.84 -27.91 13.44
N SER A 593 -16.90 -28.94 14.29
CA SER A 593 -18.06 -29.24 15.15
C SER A 593 -17.97 -28.50 16.49
N GLU A 594 -18.30 -27.21 16.46
CA GLU A 594 -17.98 -26.26 17.56
C GLU A 594 -19.17 -25.90 18.45
N GLY A 595 -20.42 -26.10 18.02
CA GLY A 595 -21.59 -25.61 18.77
C GLY A 595 -21.44 -24.13 19.16
N ALA A 596 -22.01 -23.70 20.29
CA ALA A 596 -21.97 -22.31 20.78
C ALA A 596 -20.59 -21.83 21.32
N ILE A 597 -19.52 -22.59 21.10
CA ILE A 597 -18.21 -22.39 21.74
C ILE A 597 -17.34 -21.35 21.00
N ALA A 598 -17.59 -21.14 19.70
CA ALA A 598 -16.93 -20.09 18.94
C ALA A 598 -17.71 -18.76 19.06
N GLU A 599 -16.99 -17.70 19.40
CA GLU A 599 -17.51 -16.32 19.51
C GLU A 599 -17.90 -15.78 18.11
N TYR A 600 -17.18 -16.21 17.07
CA TYR A 600 -17.45 -15.85 15.68
C TYR A 600 -17.09 -17.02 14.74
N ARG A 601 -17.89 -17.18 13.67
CA ARG A 601 -17.80 -18.29 12.70
C ARG A 601 -17.80 -17.79 11.26
N GLY A 602 -16.73 -17.14 10.84
CA GLY A 602 -16.52 -16.76 9.43
C GLY A 602 -16.00 -17.94 8.63
N GLU A 603 -16.20 -18.01 7.33
CA GLU A 603 -15.88 -19.24 6.57
C GLU A 603 -14.38 -19.58 6.57
N ARG A 604 -13.50 -18.59 6.67
CA ARG A 604 -12.04 -18.78 6.74
C ARG A 604 -11.44 -18.53 8.12
N VAL A 605 -12.25 -18.21 9.14
CA VAL A 605 -11.77 -17.96 10.51
C VAL A 605 -12.76 -18.42 11.57
N ARG A 606 -12.23 -18.97 12.66
CA ARG A 606 -12.94 -19.22 13.91
C ARG A 606 -12.30 -18.41 15.03
N ILE A 607 -13.11 -17.79 15.88
CA ILE A 607 -12.59 -17.02 17.02
C ILE A 607 -13.08 -17.66 18.31
N TYR A 608 -12.15 -17.88 19.23
CA TYR A 608 -12.41 -18.41 20.55
C TYR A 608 -11.94 -17.44 21.63
N SER A 609 -12.53 -17.59 22.81
CA SER A 609 -12.15 -16.84 24.01
C SER A 609 -11.09 -17.56 24.86
N GLU A 610 -10.92 -18.87 24.66
CA GLU A 610 -9.98 -19.69 25.44
C GLU A 610 -9.02 -20.51 24.56
N THR A 611 -7.77 -20.62 25.01
CA THR A 611 -6.69 -21.33 24.30
C THR A 611 -6.98 -22.82 24.17
N ALA A 612 -7.56 -23.45 25.19
CA ALA A 612 -7.91 -24.87 25.18
C ALA A 612 -8.97 -25.20 24.11
N LEU A 613 -9.96 -24.31 23.91
CA LEU A 613 -11.00 -24.45 22.89
C LEU A 613 -10.41 -24.35 21.48
N ARG A 614 -9.57 -23.34 21.25
CA ARG A 614 -8.83 -23.18 19.99
C ARG A 614 -7.95 -24.40 19.69
N ALA A 615 -7.20 -24.88 20.68
CA ALA A 615 -6.30 -26.02 20.54
C ALA A 615 -7.04 -27.30 20.13
N LYS A 616 -8.19 -27.58 20.76
CA LYS A 616 -9.02 -28.75 20.43
C LYS A 616 -9.49 -28.76 18.97
N VAL A 617 -9.79 -27.61 18.39
CA VAL A 617 -10.17 -27.53 16.98
C VAL A 617 -8.94 -27.63 16.07
N LYS A 618 -7.83 -26.98 16.43
CA LYS A 618 -6.54 -27.08 15.73
C LYS A 618 -6.02 -28.53 15.64
N GLU A 619 -6.25 -29.36 16.65
CA GLU A 619 -5.91 -30.80 16.59
C GLU A 619 -6.66 -31.55 15.47
N ARG A 620 -7.91 -31.16 15.19
CA ARG A 620 -8.74 -31.75 14.12
C ARG A 620 -8.41 -31.17 12.74
N PHE A 621 -7.96 -29.92 12.71
CA PHE A 621 -7.54 -29.21 11.50
C PHE A 621 -6.05 -28.85 11.62
N PRO A 622 -5.12 -29.82 11.49
CA PRO A 622 -3.71 -29.63 11.78
C PRO A 622 -3.05 -28.61 10.85
N THR A 623 -3.63 -28.32 9.69
CA THR A 623 -3.16 -27.29 8.76
C THR A 623 -3.67 -25.89 9.10
N ALA A 624 -4.70 -25.74 9.94
CA ALA A 624 -5.22 -24.44 10.37
C ALA A 624 -4.19 -23.63 11.16
N ILE A 625 -4.24 -22.32 11.12
CA ILE A 625 -3.20 -21.47 11.72
C ILE A 625 -3.76 -20.87 13.01
N ALA A 626 -3.18 -21.25 14.15
CA ALA A 626 -3.47 -20.58 15.41
C ALA A 626 -2.73 -19.24 15.41
N TRP A 627 -3.48 -18.16 15.22
CA TRP A 627 -2.90 -16.84 15.05
C TRP A 627 -2.82 -16.12 16.40
N ASP A 628 -1.60 -15.75 16.79
CA ASP A 628 -1.32 -14.96 17.98
C ASP A 628 -0.75 -13.60 17.56
N SER A 629 -1.28 -12.53 18.15
CA SER A 629 -0.89 -11.18 17.77
C SER A 629 -0.96 -10.21 18.93
N PRO A 630 0.05 -9.33 19.11
CA PRO A 630 0.05 -8.33 20.16
C PRO A 630 -1.03 -7.27 19.94
N ILE A 631 -1.58 -7.11 18.75
CA ILE A 631 -2.60 -6.09 18.48
C ILE A 631 -4.03 -6.55 18.81
N LEU A 632 -4.24 -7.85 19.07
CA LEU A 632 -5.55 -8.41 19.40
C LEU A 632 -5.79 -8.45 20.92
N PRO A 633 -7.05 -8.36 21.39
CA PRO A 633 -7.37 -8.61 22.80
C PRO A 633 -6.91 -10.00 23.27
N PRO A 634 -6.46 -10.19 24.53
CA PRO A 634 -5.95 -11.49 25.01
C PRO A 634 -6.95 -12.65 24.92
N ASN A 635 -8.25 -12.36 25.00
CA ASN A 635 -9.35 -13.32 24.89
C ASN A 635 -9.96 -13.35 23.47
N TYR A 636 -9.21 -12.92 22.47
CA TYR A 636 -9.62 -12.95 21.07
C TYR A 636 -8.62 -13.80 20.32
N LEU A 637 -8.93 -15.09 20.16
CA LEU A 637 -7.99 -16.11 19.68
C LEU A 637 -8.44 -16.68 18.34
N PRO A 638 -7.97 -16.13 17.20
CA PRO A 638 -8.33 -16.64 15.88
C PRO A 638 -7.65 -17.98 15.58
N LEU A 639 -8.38 -18.83 14.89
CA LEU A 639 -7.92 -20.00 14.16
C LEU A 639 -8.29 -19.80 12.69
N LEU A 640 -7.29 -19.68 11.85
CA LEU A 640 -7.43 -19.32 10.44
C LEU A 640 -7.37 -20.58 9.57
N ALA A 641 -8.17 -20.62 8.50
CA ALA A 641 -7.98 -21.61 7.47
C ALA A 641 -6.69 -21.28 6.68
N PRO A 642 -5.87 -22.29 6.31
CA PRO A 642 -4.59 -22.03 5.66
C PRO A 642 -4.77 -21.69 4.19
N ASN A 643 -4.02 -20.69 3.70
CA ASN A 643 -3.96 -20.28 2.29
C ASN A 643 -5.38 -20.21 1.68
N ARG A 644 -5.62 -20.86 0.55
CA ARG A 644 -6.90 -20.86 -0.18
C ARG A 644 -7.91 -21.90 0.34
N SER A 645 -7.94 -22.14 1.65
CA SER A 645 -8.86 -23.11 2.30
C SER A 645 -9.98 -22.43 3.10
N ALA A 646 -11.08 -23.13 3.35
CA ALA A 646 -12.16 -22.64 4.21
C ALA A 646 -12.72 -23.75 5.11
N PHE A 647 -13.22 -23.38 6.29
CA PHE A 647 -13.86 -24.27 7.25
C PHE A 647 -15.32 -24.56 6.89
N ILE A 648 -15.52 -25.06 5.68
CA ILE A 648 -16.80 -25.52 5.13
C ILE A 648 -16.62 -26.94 4.58
N GLU A 649 -17.72 -27.57 4.15
CA GLU A 649 -17.64 -28.84 3.41
C GLU A 649 -16.90 -28.65 2.09
N ASP A 650 -16.50 -29.74 1.42
CA ASP A 650 -15.66 -29.78 0.19
C ASP A 650 -16.35 -29.12 -1.04
N GLU A 651 -16.55 -27.81 -0.92
CA GLU A 651 -17.17 -26.90 -1.86
C GLU A 651 -16.24 -25.69 -2.05
N LYS A 652 -16.45 -24.95 -3.14
CA LYS A 652 -15.75 -23.68 -3.41
C LYS A 652 -16.65 -22.50 -3.09
N ILE A 653 -16.08 -21.49 -2.44
CA ILE A 653 -16.75 -20.25 -2.06
C ILE A 653 -15.81 -19.07 -2.26
N VAL A 654 -16.36 -17.87 -2.42
CA VAL A 654 -15.61 -16.63 -2.20
C VAL A 654 -15.80 -16.22 -0.74
N ALA A 655 -14.70 -16.02 -0.03
CA ALA A 655 -14.74 -15.65 1.37
C ALA A 655 -13.55 -14.77 1.78
N HIS A 656 -13.63 -14.29 3.01
CA HIS A 656 -12.59 -13.52 3.67
C HIS A 656 -12.37 -14.04 5.12
N GLY A 657 -11.42 -13.46 5.85
CA GLY A 657 -11.09 -13.79 7.24
C GLY A 657 -9.77 -14.53 7.42
N GLY A 658 -9.12 -14.93 6.32
CA GLY A 658 -7.81 -15.55 6.32
C GLY A 658 -6.65 -14.55 6.26
N ILE A 659 -5.53 -15.02 5.71
CA ILE A 659 -4.25 -14.30 5.62
C ILE A 659 -3.64 -14.36 4.22
N SER A 660 -4.43 -14.72 3.22
CA SER A 660 -3.95 -14.74 1.84
C SER A 660 -3.67 -13.32 1.37
N MET A 661 -2.75 -13.20 0.40
CA MET A 661 -2.27 -11.91 -0.11
C MET A 661 -3.42 -11.01 -0.59
N GLU A 662 -4.39 -11.56 -1.32
CA GLU A 662 -5.53 -10.82 -1.85
C GLU A 662 -6.56 -10.43 -0.79
N GLU A 663 -6.57 -11.07 0.39
CA GLU A 663 -7.39 -10.64 1.53
C GLU A 663 -6.67 -9.55 2.34
N LEU A 664 -5.36 -9.73 2.53
CA LEU A 664 -4.58 -8.97 3.49
C LEU A 664 -4.01 -7.68 2.90
N ILE A 665 -3.70 -7.63 1.60
CA ILE A 665 -3.20 -6.42 0.93
C ILE A 665 -4.36 -5.78 0.17
N VAL A 666 -4.72 -4.57 0.59
CA VAL A 666 -5.87 -3.83 0.06
C VAL A 666 -5.45 -2.51 -0.57
N PRO A 667 -6.21 -1.98 -1.55
CA PRO A 667 -5.88 -0.71 -2.17
C PRO A 667 -5.92 0.44 -1.17
N PHE A 668 -5.02 1.41 -1.32
CA PHE A 668 -5.09 2.73 -0.72
C PHE A 668 -4.82 3.79 -1.79
N VAL A 669 -5.85 4.51 -2.17
CA VAL A 669 -5.84 5.31 -3.39
C VAL A 669 -6.24 6.73 -3.10
N GLN A 670 -5.40 7.69 -3.50
CA GLN A 670 -5.80 9.09 -3.54
C GLN A 670 -6.36 9.43 -4.92
N ILE A 671 -7.56 10.01 -4.95
CA ILE A 671 -8.26 10.39 -6.17
C ILE A 671 -8.22 11.92 -6.29
N ARG A 672 -7.79 12.41 -7.45
CA ARG A 672 -7.68 13.83 -7.77
C ARG A 672 -8.32 14.13 -9.13
N GLN A 673 -8.74 15.37 -9.32
CA GLN A 673 -9.22 15.90 -10.60
C GLN A 673 -8.11 16.61 -11.37
#